data_AF-A0A8H7G5K0-F1
#
_entry.id   AF-A0A8H7G5K0-F1
#
_cell.length_a   1.000
_cell.length_b   1.000
_cell.length_c   1.000
_cell.angle_alpha   90.00
_cell.angle_beta   90.00
_cell.angle_gamma   90.00
#
_symmetry.space_group_name_H-M   'P 1'
#
loop_
_entity.id
_entity.type
_entity.pdbx_description
1 polymer ?
#
loop_
_entity_poly.entity_id
_entity_poly.type
_entity_poly.pdbx_seq_one_letter_code
_entity_poly.pdbx_strand_id
1 'polypeptide(L)'
;MKAVLALAALTLPLLAAAHKEAHTTGEIEVQRALQAAAYHFTAERKRAWAQKVLGGRPSLAGYEDLFDPETYSDLERGSGQKLLSCVEEREADIRNNSCVLAPEVTQGPYYHNEGHLIRQNIAEFQFGLLTLLDIGVIDVETCQPLPNVLVDIWHANATGDYAGHPFPRPDLVDELPATEGPRRGLRTAYPRTLPEETWLRGAWPTNARGVAQFSTIFPGYYTGRALHVHTKVFTEWAPLPDGAFKAGRLAHTGQFFFDDDVTETVNKMWPYSTNPIRDTFGRVRNWDDGLNIFNASRGPEGAYDPVFRLEKLGAIIDQGLFAFITMVRLSFSAARGVWAALMVWGRGSMRARRMTSREVSRAGAATDSTSRFSPAMMMSNLPDVPTSPVQQILHTNIAPSSTQITKIHQIIRRVDGLKAQLNAQLSERASATAASDQRRAELAQFAQAHARLLAPERRLPLEIIARIFLHCAQDAKSLAGAARARAALCAVCRTWRDVAVATQALWTFFALVPRASFHRDIADMSETWLARAGALPISLEVRNRVGVQLAPGLQHLLAVHAANLESVALTVRPAELEVPGESWSLAFCHLPALQKLDVEFLVSKDLGWANDMFADAPQLHSVRLVKVKVYDMRLPWAQLTELRSWGLSLHDQLSMLAACSRLLEFDGWMCPGDTSAHHVVCSPELHTLRLSVDGTTTPILDHLLLPSLRDLRINCLAGWRYDLGTRLVPCVRRSACLLRTLELSFAHDYMSEGSLIECLQLVPTLTGLALHFESSTRCFTDSTLARLTHGGAPPCLLPNLEDIDIDLCRTPCTSAALLGMVRSRCTARVEDSSLPEVAQLRLLRLFASTSQLGDASASELRAMAGACQLQLKVRMFMHTGGGRIR
;
A
#
# COMPACT_ATOMS: atom_id res chain seq x y z
N MET A 1 -21.96 39.52 -44.73
CA MET A 1 -21.16 40.07 -43.60
C MET A 1 -21.89 41.14 -42.74
N LYS A 2 -23.23 41.25 -42.75
CA LYS A 2 -23.97 42.22 -41.90
C LYS A 2 -25.19 41.65 -41.12
N ALA A 3 -25.32 40.32 -41.02
CA ALA A 3 -26.40 39.66 -40.26
C ALA A 3 -25.91 38.84 -39.04
N VAL A 4 -24.65 38.39 -39.03
CA VAL A 4 -24.09 37.56 -37.94
C VAL A 4 -23.61 38.40 -36.74
N LEU A 5 -23.33 39.69 -36.94
CA LEU A 5 -22.94 40.63 -35.88
C LEU A 5 -24.11 41.11 -34.99
N ALA A 6 -25.37 40.81 -35.37
CA ALA A 6 -26.55 41.27 -34.63
C ALA A 6 -26.91 40.36 -33.43
N LEU A 7 -26.67 39.05 -33.51
CA LEU A 7 -27.01 38.12 -32.42
C LEU A 7 -26.00 38.14 -31.27
N ALA A 8 -24.72 38.43 -31.55
CA ALA A 8 -23.68 38.53 -30.52
C ALA A 8 -23.84 39.77 -29.62
N ALA A 9 -24.61 40.77 -30.04
CA ALA A 9 -24.83 42.01 -29.28
C ALA A 9 -25.93 41.88 -28.20
N LEU A 10 -26.72 40.80 -28.18
CA LEU A 10 -27.86 40.63 -27.27
C LEU A 10 -27.57 39.81 -26.01
N THR A 11 -26.43 39.13 -25.91
CA THR A 11 -26.05 38.32 -24.73
C THR A 11 -25.01 38.98 -23.82
N LEU A 12 -24.21 39.92 -24.33
CA LEU A 12 -23.24 40.70 -23.56
C LEU A 12 -23.84 41.63 -22.49
N PRO A 13 -25.05 42.22 -22.62
CA PRO A 13 -25.63 43.05 -21.55
C PRO A 13 -25.96 42.27 -20.27
N LEU A 14 -26.25 40.96 -20.37
CA LEU A 14 -26.69 40.14 -19.24
C LEU A 14 -25.58 39.77 -18.25
N LEU A 15 -24.32 39.76 -18.69
CA LEU A 15 -23.16 39.51 -17.80
C LEU A 15 -22.68 40.79 -17.09
N ALA A 16 -22.91 41.97 -17.69
CA ALA A 16 -22.52 43.25 -17.09
C ALA A 16 -23.45 43.72 -15.95
N ALA A 17 -24.67 43.18 -15.87
CA ALA A 17 -25.67 43.55 -14.85
C ALA A 17 -25.38 42.99 -13.44
N ALA A 18 -24.45 42.03 -13.30
CA ALA A 18 -24.13 41.41 -12.02
C ALA A 18 -23.38 42.33 -11.02
N HIS A 19 -22.89 43.50 -11.47
CA HIS A 19 -22.07 44.42 -10.68
C HIS A 19 -22.60 45.87 -10.66
N LYS A 20 -23.93 46.04 -10.56
CA LYS A 20 -24.52 47.27 -10.03
C LYS A 20 -25.28 46.98 -8.74
N GLU A 21 -25.23 47.92 -7.80
CA GLU A 21 -26.07 47.89 -6.61
C GLU A 21 -27.55 48.01 -7.04
N ALA A 22 -28.40 47.14 -6.51
CA ALA A 22 -29.82 47.13 -6.86
C ALA A 22 -30.55 48.30 -6.20
N HIS A 23 -31.34 49.03 -6.98
CA HIS A 23 -32.03 50.24 -6.51
C HIS A 23 -33.53 50.03 -6.27
N THR A 24 -34.09 48.85 -6.58
CA THR A 24 -35.50 48.53 -6.34
C THR A 24 -35.71 47.13 -5.72
N THR A 25 -36.81 46.96 -4.99
CA THR A 25 -37.12 45.72 -4.26
C THR A 25 -37.28 44.50 -5.18
N GLY A 26 -37.84 44.70 -6.38
CA GLY A 26 -37.99 43.63 -7.37
C GLY A 26 -36.65 43.19 -8.00
N GLU A 27 -35.71 44.10 -8.19
CA GLU A 27 -34.34 43.75 -8.61
C GLU A 27 -33.63 42.94 -7.53
N ILE A 28 -33.81 43.29 -6.25
CA ILE A 28 -33.26 42.53 -5.11
C ILE A 28 -33.84 41.11 -5.07
N GLU A 29 -35.13 40.92 -5.36
CA GLU A 29 -35.75 39.59 -5.44
C GLU A 29 -35.25 38.77 -6.62
N VAL A 30 -35.11 39.37 -7.82
CA VAL A 30 -34.54 38.70 -9.00
C VAL A 30 -33.06 38.35 -8.77
N GLN A 31 -32.29 39.23 -8.14
CA GLN A 31 -30.87 39.00 -7.84
C GLN A 31 -30.70 37.95 -6.73
N ARG A 32 -31.60 37.90 -5.74
CA ARG A 32 -31.70 36.81 -4.76
C ARG A 32 -32.15 35.49 -5.39
N ALA A 33 -33.06 35.50 -6.36
CA ALA A 33 -33.49 34.30 -7.07
C ALA A 33 -32.38 33.74 -7.97
N LEU A 34 -31.61 34.60 -8.64
CA LEU A 34 -30.42 34.21 -9.40
C LEU A 34 -29.27 33.75 -8.49
N GLN A 35 -29.06 34.40 -7.34
CA GLN A 35 -28.14 33.88 -6.32
C GLN A 35 -28.61 32.54 -5.76
N ALA A 36 -29.91 32.35 -5.47
CA ALA A 36 -30.45 31.07 -5.02
C ALA A 36 -30.29 29.97 -6.09
N ALA A 37 -30.57 30.27 -7.36
CA ALA A 37 -30.34 29.35 -8.47
C ALA A 37 -28.85 28.98 -8.64
N ALA A 38 -27.94 29.94 -8.46
CA ALA A 38 -26.50 29.70 -8.46
C ALA A 38 -26.04 28.88 -7.22
N TYR A 39 -26.61 29.14 -6.03
CA TYR A 39 -26.36 28.39 -4.80
C TYR A 39 -26.95 26.97 -4.84
N HIS A 40 -27.98 26.71 -5.64
CA HIS A 40 -28.62 25.40 -5.74
C HIS A 40 -27.85 24.37 -6.58
N PHE A 41 -26.80 24.78 -7.33
CA PHE A 41 -26.00 23.88 -8.19
C PHE A 41 -24.51 23.82 -7.82
N THR A 42 -24.19 23.63 -6.54
CA THR A 42 -22.80 23.35 -6.13
C THR A 42 -22.27 22.02 -6.71
N ALA A 43 -20.99 22.02 -7.09
CA ALA A 43 -20.31 20.83 -7.62
C ALA A 43 -20.34 19.64 -6.64
N GLU A 44 -20.44 19.92 -5.34
CA GLU A 44 -20.56 18.90 -4.28
C GLU A 44 -21.87 18.11 -4.35
N ARG A 45 -23.01 18.74 -4.69
CA ARG A 45 -24.26 17.99 -4.88
C ARG A 45 -24.26 17.16 -6.16
N LYS A 46 -23.59 17.63 -7.23
CA LYS A 46 -23.36 16.83 -8.46
C LYS A 46 -22.45 15.62 -8.18
N ARG A 47 -21.35 15.83 -7.43
CA ARG A 47 -20.48 14.74 -6.92
C ARG A 47 -21.26 13.76 -6.04
N ALA A 48 -22.11 14.26 -5.13
CA ALA A 48 -22.95 13.41 -4.28
C ALA A 48 -24.03 12.65 -5.08
N TRP A 49 -24.51 13.17 -6.22
CA TRP A 49 -25.42 12.45 -7.11
C TRP A 49 -24.69 11.33 -7.87
N ALA A 50 -23.53 11.63 -8.48
CA ALA A 50 -22.69 10.61 -9.11
C ALA A 50 -22.27 9.51 -8.10
N GLN A 51 -21.82 9.89 -6.89
CA GLN A 51 -21.50 8.94 -5.82
C GLN A 51 -22.71 8.11 -5.33
N LYS A 52 -23.95 8.62 -5.44
CA LYS A 52 -25.16 7.85 -5.07
C LYS A 52 -25.54 6.83 -6.15
N VAL A 53 -25.38 7.17 -7.43
CA VAL A 53 -25.57 6.24 -8.55
C VAL A 53 -24.50 5.14 -8.52
N LEU A 54 -23.23 5.52 -8.35
CA LEU A 54 -22.12 4.57 -8.23
C LEU A 54 -22.21 3.72 -6.94
N GLY A 55 -22.75 4.28 -5.85
CA GLY A 55 -22.91 3.63 -4.54
C GLY A 55 -24.18 2.79 -4.33
N GLY A 56 -24.98 2.51 -5.37
CA GLY A 56 -26.01 1.46 -5.36
C GLY A 56 -27.20 1.64 -4.41
N ARG A 57 -27.83 2.82 -4.37
CA ARG A 57 -29.10 3.03 -3.63
C ARG A 57 -30.29 3.29 -4.57
N PRO A 58 -31.18 2.29 -4.82
CA PRO A 58 -32.31 2.44 -5.75
C PRO A 58 -33.57 3.10 -5.15
N SER A 59 -33.63 3.41 -3.85
CA SER A 59 -34.87 3.76 -3.14
C SER A 59 -35.07 5.26 -2.81
N LEU A 60 -34.66 6.16 -3.71
CA LEU A 60 -34.99 7.59 -3.63
C LEU A 60 -35.40 8.10 -5.01
N ALA A 61 -36.47 8.91 -5.06
CA ALA A 61 -37.06 9.47 -6.28
C ALA A 61 -36.01 10.04 -7.25
N GLY A 62 -36.17 9.72 -8.53
CA GLY A 62 -35.28 10.06 -9.63
C GLY A 62 -34.68 8.87 -10.41
N TYR A 63 -35.10 7.62 -10.15
CA TYR A 63 -34.73 6.47 -10.99
C TYR A 63 -35.91 5.99 -11.84
N GLU A 64 -37.09 5.81 -11.24
CA GLU A 64 -38.33 5.49 -11.97
C GLU A 64 -38.90 6.75 -12.67
N ASP A 65 -38.79 7.93 -12.03
CA ASP A 65 -39.23 9.23 -12.59
C ASP A 65 -38.45 9.68 -13.86
N LEU A 66 -37.38 8.97 -14.23
CA LEU A 66 -36.66 9.17 -15.49
C LEU A 66 -37.36 8.50 -16.68
N PHE A 67 -38.36 7.65 -16.41
CA PHE A 67 -39.13 6.86 -17.37
C PHE A 67 -40.65 6.97 -17.17
N ASP A 68 -41.13 7.75 -16.20
CA ASP A 68 -42.57 7.99 -15.99
C ASP A 68 -43.13 9.03 -17.00
N PRO A 69 -44.09 8.66 -17.87
CA PRO A 69 -44.67 9.55 -18.87
C PRO A 69 -45.42 10.77 -18.30
N GLU A 70 -45.97 10.71 -17.08
CA GLU A 70 -46.76 11.81 -16.52
C GLU A 70 -45.90 12.99 -16.06
N THR A 71 -44.60 12.78 -15.83
CA THR A 71 -43.64 13.81 -15.35
C THR A 71 -43.53 15.05 -16.25
N TYR A 72 -43.96 14.96 -17.52
CA TYR A 72 -43.82 16.01 -18.52
C TYR A 72 -45.15 16.66 -18.99
N SER A 73 -46.31 16.29 -18.41
CA SER A 73 -47.63 16.79 -18.84
C SER A 73 -47.77 18.32 -18.77
N ASP A 74 -47.11 18.95 -17.80
CA ASP A 74 -47.31 20.36 -17.48
C ASP A 74 -46.55 21.32 -18.42
N LEU A 75 -45.74 20.79 -19.34
CA LEU A 75 -44.96 21.59 -20.31
C LEU A 75 -45.67 21.78 -21.66
N GLU A 76 -46.84 21.19 -21.90
CA GLU A 76 -47.50 21.21 -23.22
C GLU A 76 -48.19 22.55 -23.60
N ARG A 77 -48.25 23.56 -22.73
CA ARG A 77 -48.96 24.82 -23.00
C ARG A 77 -48.05 25.99 -23.39
N GLY A 78 -47.37 25.87 -24.54
CA GLY A 78 -46.56 26.97 -25.08
C GLY A 78 -45.95 26.75 -26.48
N SER A 79 -46.72 27.08 -27.53
CA SER A 79 -46.24 27.39 -28.90
C SER A 79 -45.16 26.48 -29.55
N GLY A 80 -45.60 25.41 -30.22
CA GLY A 80 -45.36 25.28 -31.67
C GLY A 80 -43.94 25.01 -32.21
N GLN A 81 -42.90 24.82 -31.39
CA GLN A 81 -41.60 24.32 -31.83
C GLN A 81 -41.11 23.20 -30.91
N LYS A 82 -40.85 22.01 -31.48
CA LYS A 82 -40.19 20.90 -30.77
C LYS A 82 -38.72 21.27 -30.52
N LEU A 83 -38.45 21.87 -29.37
CA LEU A 83 -37.09 22.02 -28.84
C LEU A 83 -36.77 20.79 -27.97
N LEU A 84 -35.66 20.10 -28.28
CA LEU A 84 -35.15 18.92 -27.55
C LEU A 84 -36.00 17.64 -27.61
N SER A 85 -36.31 17.15 -28.83
CA SER A 85 -36.65 15.73 -29.03
C SER A 85 -35.39 14.85 -29.12
N CYS A 86 -34.72 14.65 -27.97
CA CYS A 86 -33.70 13.64 -27.70
C CYS A 86 -33.95 13.20 -26.24
N VAL A 87 -34.19 11.93 -25.89
CA VAL A 87 -33.68 10.67 -26.45
C VAL A 87 -34.81 9.62 -26.45
N GLU A 88 -35.00 8.89 -27.56
CA GLU A 88 -35.86 7.69 -27.57
C GLU A 88 -35.27 6.62 -26.63
N GLU A 89 -36.09 5.81 -25.96
CA GLU A 89 -35.64 4.62 -25.22
C GLU A 89 -34.92 3.63 -26.15
N ARG A 90 -33.61 3.85 -26.34
CA ARG A 90 -32.77 2.98 -27.16
C ARG A 90 -32.35 1.79 -26.34
N GLU A 91 -33.11 0.72 -26.51
CA GLU A 91 -32.68 -0.65 -26.26
C GLU A 91 -31.24 -0.83 -26.81
N ALA A 92 -30.28 -1.29 -25.98
CA ALA A 92 -28.84 -1.25 -26.30
C ALA A 92 -28.41 -2.12 -27.50
N ASP A 93 -27.93 -1.47 -28.57
CA ASP A 93 -27.55 -2.08 -29.86
C ASP A 93 -26.05 -1.91 -30.20
N ILE A 94 -25.56 -2.75 -31.11
CA ILE A 94 -24.23 -2.61 -31.70
C ILE A 94 -24.22 -1.40 -32.63
N ARG A 95 -23.51 -0.34 -32.22
CA ARG A 95 -23.48 0.94 -32.94
C ARG A 95 -22.41 1.05 -34.04
N ASN A 96 -21.53 0.06 -34.21
CA ASN A 96 -20.48 0.08 -35.23
C ASN A 96 -20.39 -1.27 -35.97
N ASN A 97 -20.56 -1.24 -37.29
CA ASN A 97 -20.73 -2.42 -38.16
C ASN A 97 -19.39 -3.00 -38.68
N SER A 98 -18.27 -2.77 -37.99
CA SER A 98 -16.97 -3.29 -38.38
C SER A 98 -16.84 -4.79 -38.06
N CYS A 99 -17.10 -5.67 -39.04
CA CYS A 99 -16.86 -7.11 -38.93
C CYS A 99 -15.39 -7.47 -39.24
N VAL A 100 -14.47 -6.98 -38.40
CA VAL A 100 -13.03 -7.24 -38.50
C VAL A 100 -12.54 -7.84 -37.17
N LEU A 101 -11.91 -9.01 -37.23
CA LEU A 101 -11.42 -9.77 -36.07
C LEU A 101 -10.62 -8.89 -35.09
N ALA A 102 -11.06 -8.84 -33.83
CA ALA A 102 -10.33 -8.15 -32.77
C ALA A 102 -9.04 -8.91 -32.42
N PRO A 103 -7.84 -8.31 -32.56
CA PRO A 103 -6.57 -8.97 -32.25
C PRO A 103 -6.42 -9.31 -30.78
N GLU A 104 -5.93 -10.51 -30.46
CA GLU A 104 -5.63 -10.88 -29.08
C GLU A 104 -4.33 -10.23 -28.59
N VAL A 105 -4.38 -9.66 -27.39
CA VAL A 105 -3.22 -9.07 -26.71
C VAL A 105 -3.11 -9.58 -25.28
N THR A 106 -1.96 -9.32 -24.64
CA THR A 106 -1.70 -9.81 -23.28
C THR A 106 -2.74 -9.33 -22.26
N GLN A 107 -3.18 -10.22 -21.38
CA GLN A 107 -3.98 -9.85 -20.20
C GLN A 107 -3.22 -8.93 -19.22
N GLY A 108 -1.89 -8.88 -19.28
CA GLY A 108 -1.09 -8.21 -18.25
C GLY A 108 -1.12 -8.91 -16.88
N PRO A 109 -0.51 -8.31 -15.85
CA PRO A 109 -0.23 -8.94 -14.57
C PRO A 109 -1.36 -8.81 -13.53
N TYR A 110 -2.39 -8.01 -13.79
CA TYR A 110 -3.42 -7.61 -12.82
C TYR A 110 -4.78 -8.29 -12.99
N TYR A 111 -4.85 -9.36 -13.78
CA TYR A 111 -6.02 -10.22 -13.87
C TYR A 111 -6.13 -11.12 -12.64
N HIS A 112 -7.32 -11.26 -12.04
CA HIS A 112 -7.55 -12.22 -10.95
C HIS A 112 -8.20 -13.47 -11.52
N ASN A 113 -7.67 -14.65 -11.20
CA ASN A 113 -8.25 -15.92 -11.67
C ASN A 113 -9.56 -16.28 -10.93
N GLU A 114 -9.82 -15.66 -9.78
CA GLU A 114 -10.94 -15.93 -8.87
C GLU A 114 -11.38 -14.61 -8.19
N GLY A 115 -12.68 -14.47 -7.94
CA GLY A 115 -13.28 -13.32 -7.24
C GLY A 115 -13.83 -12.20 -8.13
N HIS A 116 -13.87 -12.35 -9.46
CA HIS A 116 -14.56 -11.41 -10.34
C HIS A 116 -16.08 -11.62 -10.24
N LEU A 117 -16.81 -10.55 -9.87
CA LEU A 117 -18.26 -10.56 -9.64
C LEU A 117 -19.06 -10.34 -10.93
N ILE A 118 -20.22 -10.99 -11.05
CA ILE A 118 -21.17 -10.72 -12.14
C ILE A 118 -21.97 -9.46 -11.80
N ARG A 119 -21.65 -8.31 -12.42
CA ARG A 119 -22.30 -7.02 -12.16
C ARG A 119 -22.05 -5.99 -13.26
N GLN A 120 -23.02 -5.10 -13.47
CA GLN A 120 -22.91 -3.98 -14.41
C GLN A 120 -22.19 -2.77 -13.80
N ASN A 121 -22.57 -2.35 -12.58
CA ASN A 121 -21.86 -1.32 -11.86
C ASN A 121 -20.61 -1.90 -11.20
N ILE A 122 -19.44 -1.48 -11.68
CA ILE A 122 -18.12 -1.90 -11.19
C ILE A 122 -17.38 -0.82 -10.40
N ALA A 123 -17.92 0.40 -10.31
CA ALA A 123 -17.24 1.55 -9.71
C ALA A 123 -17.02 1.41 -8.19
N GLU A 124 -17.96 0.78 -7.49
CA GLU A 124 -18.02 0.74 -6.03
C GLU A 124 -17.89 2.17 -5.43
N PHE A 125 -16.84 2.42 -4.65
CA PHE A 125 -16.55 3.71 -4.00
C PHE A 125 -15.44 4.51 -4.70
N GLN A 126 -14.98 4.09 -5.89
CA GLN A 126 -13.91 4.78 -6.61
C GLN A 126 -14.40 6.14 -7.16
N PHE A 127 -13.60 7.18 -6.93
CA PHE A 127 -13.89 8.51 -7.45
C PHE A 127 -13.37 8.66 -8.89
N GLY A 128 -14.20 9.24 -9.75
CA GLY A 128 -13.87 9.50 -11.14
C GLY A 128 -15.07 10.05 -11.92
N LEU A 129 -14.86 10.28 -13.21
CA LEU A 129 -15.88 10.73 -14.13
C LEU A 129 -16.78 9.54 -14.50
N LEU A 130 -18.10 9.65 -14.30
CA LEU A 130 -19.07 8.61 -14.67
C LEU A 130 -18.90 8.22 -16.15
N THR A 131 -18.67 6.94 -16.41
CA THR A 131 -18.56 6.41 -17.76
C THR A 131 -19.43 5.16 -17.89
N LEU A 132 -20.39 5.20 -18.81
CA LEU A 132 -21.16 4.01 -19.23
C LEU A 132 -20.42 3.34 -20.38
N LEU A 133 -20.30 2.01 -20.36
CA LEU A 133 -19.64 1.22 -21.40
C LEU A 133 -20.64 0.26 -22.06
N ASP A 134 -20.81 0.38 -23.38
CA ASP A 134 -21.49 -0.61 -24.21
C ASP A 134 -20.45 -1.39 -25.02
N ILE A 135 -20.29 -2.67 -24.70
CA ILE A 135 -19.31 -3.56 -25.33
C ILE A 135 -20.06 -4.60 -26.16
N GLY A 136 -20.10 -4.40 -27.47
CA GLY A 136 -20.68 -5.33 -28.44
C GLY A 136 -19.74 -6.49 -28.76
N VAL A 137 -20.26 -7.71 -28.79
CA VAL A 137 -19.56 -8.92 -29.23
C VAL A 137 -20.28 -9.50 -30.44
N ILE A 138 -19.59 -9.59 -31.57
CA ILE A 138 -20.07 -10.26 -32.77
C ILE A 138 -19.20 -11.47 -33.13
N ASP A 139 -19.84 -12.47 -33.73
CA ASP A 139 -19.20 -13.64 -34.31
C ASP A 139 -18.63 -13.30 -35.70
N VAL A 140 -17.36 -13.64 -35.97
CA VAL A 140 -16.69 -13.28 -37.24
C VAL A 140 -17.11 -14.14 -38.44
N GLU A 141 -17.61 -15.36 -38.22
CA GLU A 141 -18.03 -16.24 -39.32
C GLU A 141 -19.39 -15.78 -39.88
N THR A 142 -20.24 -15.21 -39.03
CA THR A 142 -21.61 -14.82 -39.35
C THR A 142 -21.86 -13.31 -39.37
N CYS A 143 -20.94 -12.52 -38.81
CA CYS A 143 -21.11 -11.10 -38.48
C CYS A 143 -22.38 -10.79 -37.66
N GLN A 144 -22.91 -11.79 -36.94
CA GLN A 144 -24.10 -11.65 -36.10
C GLN A 144 -23.73 -11.32 -34.63
N PRO A 145 -24.62 -10.65 -33.89
CA PRO A 145 -24.46 -10.46 -32.45
C PRO A 145 -24.42 -11.80 -31.71
N LEU A 146 -23.54 -11.90 -30.72
CA LEU A 146 -23.31 -13.15 -29.98
C LEU A 146 -23.87 -13.04 -28.55
N PRO A 147 -25.10 -13.53 -28.27
CA PRO A 147 -25.77 -13.37 -26.98
C PRO A 147 -25.26 -14.35 -25.91
N ASN A 148 -25.51 -14.02 -24.64
CA ASN A 148 -25.18 -14.82 -23.45
C ASN A 148 -23.68 -15.16 -23.28
N VAL A 149 -22.80 -14.34 -23.84
CA VAL A 149 -21.34 -14.46 -23.69
C VAL A 149 -20.89 -13.51 -22.60
N LEU A 150 -20.11 -14.02 -21.65
CA LEU A 150 -19.68 -13.24 -20.50
C LEU A 150 -18.48 -12.37 -20.88
N VAL A 151 -18.68 -11.05 -20.90
CA VAL A 151 -17.61 -10.05 -21.03
C VAL A 151 -17.13 -9.72 -19.62
N ASP A 152 -15.83 -9.82 -19.36
CA ASP A 152 -15.19 -9.59 -18.07
C ASP A 152 -14.14 -8.49 -18.22
N ILE A 153 -14.31 -7.39 -17.50
CA ILE A 153 -13.46 -6.20 -17.62
C ILE A 153 -12.80 -5.81 -16.30
N TRP A 154 -11.60 -5.24 -16.41
CA TRP A 154 -10.91 -4.60 -15.29
C TRP A 154 -10.05 -3.42 -15.76
N HIS A 155 -9.94 -2.38 -14.93
CA HIS A 155 -9.09 -1.23 -15.22
C HIS A 155 -8.57 -0.54 -13.96
N ALA A 156 -7.60 0.36 -14.14
CA ALA A 156 -7.06 1.18 -13.07
C ALA A 156 -8.07 2.25 -12.61
N ASN A 157 -8.00 2.63 -11.34
CA ASN A 157 -8.67 3.83 -10.84
C ASN A 157 -8.04 5.10 -11.41
N ALA A 158 -8.62 6.27 -11.10
CA ALA A 158 -8.17 7.57 -11.61
C ALA A 158 -6.68 7.91 -11.30
N THR A 159 -6.09 7.31 -10.27
CA THR A 159 -4.67 7.51 -9.89
C THR A 159 -3.71 6.45 -10.45
N GLY A 160 -4.21 5.44 -11.16
CA GLY A 160 -3.40 4.42 -11.83
C GLY A 160 -3.29 3.08 -11.07
N ASP A 161 -4.00 2.92 -9.96
CA ASP A 161 -3.92 1.73 -9.09
C ASP A 161 -4.94 0.65 -9.49
N TYR A 162 -4.62 -0.62 -9.25
CA TYR A 162 -5.50 -1.77 -9.52
C TYR A 162 -5.96 -2.45 -8.23
N ALA A 163 -7.26 -2.72 -8.12
CA ALA A 163 -7.88 -3.44 -7.01
C ALA A 163 -7.13 -4.73 -6.65
N GLY A 164 -6.75 -4.85 -5.38
CA GLY A 164 -6.04 -5.97 -4.78
C GLY A 164 -4.52 -5.93 -4.88
N HIS A 165 -3.96 -4.92 -5.57
CA HIS A 165 -2.51 -4.76 -5.78
C HIS A 165 -1.97 -3.42 -5.21
N PRO A 166 -2.17 -3.10 -3.91
CA PRO A 166 -1.88 -1.78 -3.35
C PRO A 166 -0.39 -1.43 -3.17
N PHE A 167 0.52 -2.40 -3.12
CA PHE A 167 1.93 -2.16 -2.73
C PHE A 167 2.92 -2.96 -3.59
N PRO A 168 4.11 -2.38 -3.91
CA PRO A 168 5.23 -3.14 -4.43
C PRO A 168 5.78 -4.12 -3.39
N ARG A 169 6.64 -5.05 -3.82
CA ARG A 169 7.45 -5.82 -2.87
C ARG A 169 8.47 -4.90 -2.17
N PRO A 170 8.94 -5.23 -0.95
CA PRO A 170 9.88 -4.38 -0.20
C PRO A 170 11.17 -4.03 -0.95
N ASP A 171 11.67 -4.94 -1.78
CA ASP A 171 12.83 -4.80 -2.67
C ASP A 171 12.60 -3.87 -3.88
N LEU A 172 11.33 -3.53 -4.16
CA LEU A 172 10.89 -2.78 -5.35
C LEU A 172 10.25 -1.42 -5.00
N VAL A 173 10.28 -1.01 -3.73
CA VAL A 173 9.67 0.26 -3.26
C VAL A 173 10.24 1.47 -4.00
N ASP A 174 11.57 1.48 -4.20
CA ASP A 174 12.29 2.56 -4.86
C ASP A 174 12.67 2.22 -6.33
N GLU A 175 12.03 1.19 -6.93
CA GLU A 175 12.28 0.78 -8.31
C GLU A 175 11.94 1.91 -9.30
N LEU A 176 12.94 2.41 -10.02
CA LEU A 176 12.72 3.31 -11.15
C LEU A 176 12.19 2.54 -12.37
N PRO A 177 11.33 3.14 -13.21
CA PRO A 177 10.85 2.48 -14.42
C PRO A 177 12.01 2.09 -15.35
N ALA A 178 11.89 0.96 -16.03
CA ALA A 178 12.92 0.45 -16.93
C ALA A 178 13.26 1.49 -18.02
N THR A 179 14.55 1.78 -18.20
CA THR A 179 15.03 2.80 -19.15
C THR A 179 15.09 2.29 -20.59
N GLU A 180 15.28 0.98 -20.77
CA GLU A 180 15.56 0.32 -22.05
C GLU A 180 14.80 -1.01 -22.21
N GLY A 181 14.83 -1.56 -23.43
CA GLY A 181 14.21 -2.83 -23.77
C GLY A 181 12.68 -2.80 -23.90
N PRO A 182 12.02 -3.96 -24.10
CA PRO A 182 10.58 -4.04 -24.38
C PRO A 182 9.66 -3.60 -23.24
N ARG A 183 10.20 -3.28 -22.06
CA ARG A 183 9.45 -2.80 -20.89
C ARG A 183 9.72 -1.32 -20.57
N ARG A 184 10.30 -0.57 -21.51
CA ARG A 184 10.68 0.84 -21.30
C ARG A 184 9.51 1.66 -20.73
N GLY A 185 9.77 2.38 -19.65
CA GLY A 185 8.77 3.17 -18.90
C GLY A 185 7.93 2.37 -17.90
N LEU A 186 8.06 1.04 -17.81
CA LEU A 186 7.32 0.22 -16.84
C LEU A 186 8.12 -0.07 -15.57
N ARG A 187 7.40 -0.20 -14.46
CA ARG A 187 7.88 -0.82 -13.22
C ARG A 187 7.56 -2.32 -13.19
N THR A 188 8.04 -3.03 -12.18
CA THR A 188 7.63 -4.40 -11.87
C THR A 188 6.22 -4.40 -11.28
N ALA A 189 5.46 -5.45 -11.61
CA ALA A 189 4.05 -5.55 -11.24
C ALA A 189 3.86 -5.81 -9.75
N TYR A 190 2.90 -5.12 -9.14
CA TYR A 190 2.61 -5.26 -7.72
C TYR A 190 1.93 -6.61 -7.42
N PRO A 191 2.35 -7.36 -6.39
CA PRO A 191 1.69 -8.62 -6.02
C PRO A 191 0.25 -8.38 -5.54
N ARG A 192 -0.65 -9.35 -5.80
CA ARG A 192 -1.99 -9.33 -5.19
C ARG A 192 -1.83 -9.60 -3.69
N THR A 193 -2.25 -8.65 -2.86
CA THR A 193 -2.11 -8.72 -1.39
C THR A 193 -3.42 -8.50 -0.63
N LEU A 194 -4.43 -7.88 -1.27
CA LEU A 194 -5.78 -7.73 -0.73
C LEU A 194 -6.78 -8.45 -1.67
N PRO A 195 -7.00 -9.76 -1.52
CA PRO A 195 -7.89 -10.51 -2.42
C PRO A 195 -9.36 -10.04 -2.40
N GLU A 196 -9.79 -9.40 -1.32
CA GLU A 196 -11.13 -8.86 -1.09
C GLU A 196 -11.46 -7.58 -1.87
N GLU A 197 -10.47 -6.87 -2.42
CA GLU A 197 -10.71 -5.68 -3.23
C GLU A 197 -11.13 -6.05 -4.66
N THR A 198 -12.37 -5.69 -5.03
CA THR A 198 -12.96 -5.99 -6.34
C THR A 198 -13.27 -4.75 -7.20
N TRP A 199 -13.05 -3.54 -6.70
CA TRP A 199 -13.45 -2.30 -7.40
C TRP A 199 -12.83 -2.20 -8.81
N LEU A 200 -13.61 -1.64 -9.75
CA LEU A 200 -13.28 -1.52 -11.18
C LEU A 200 -12.98 -2.86 -11.86
N ARG A 201 -13.58 -3.93 -11.34
CA ARG A 201 -13.62 -5.28 -11.93
C ARG A 201 -15.07 -5.76 -11.97
N GLY A 202 -15.43 -6.48 -13.02
CA GLY A 202 -16.70 -7.18 -13.08
C GLY A 202 -17.00 -7.74 -14.44
N ALA A 203 -17.90 -8.72 -14.46
CA ALA A 203 -18.32 -9.40 -15.66
C ALA A 203 -19.83 -9.25 -15.90
N TRP A 204 -20.25 -9.19 -17.15
CA TRP A 204 -21.65 -9.12 -17.53
C TRP A 204 -21.92 -9.88 -18.84
N PRO A 205 -22.98 -10.70 -18.92
CA PRO A 205 -23.32 -11.40 -20.15
C PRO A 205 -23.89 -10.44 -21.20
N THR A 206 -23.61 -10.72 -22.46
CA THR A 206 -24.19 -10.02 -23.60
C THR A 206 -25.70 -10.28 -23.72
N ASN A 207 -26.46 -9.22 -24.04
CA ASN A 207 -27.89 -9.29 -24.31
C ASN A 207 -28.21 -10.00 -25.65
N ALA A 208 -29.49 -10.06 -26.03
CA ALA A 208 -29.94 -10.67 -27.29
C ALA A 208 -29.31 -10.04 -28.56
N ARG A 209 -28.84 -8.79 -28.48
CA ARG A 209 -28.12 -8.05 -29.52
C ARG A 209 -26.62 -7.97 -29.25
N GLY A 210 -26.07 -8.92 -28.49
CA GLY A 210 -24.62 -9.08 -28.32
C GLY A 210 -23.94 -7.98 -27.49
N VAL A 211 -24.66 -7.09 -26.81
CA VAL A 211 -24.08 -5.99 -26.03
C VAL A 211 -24.03 -6.35 -24.54
N ALA A 212 -22.85 -6.20 -23.92
CA ALA A 212 -22.67 -6.20 -22.47
C ALA A 212 -22.51 -4.75 -21.99
N GLN A 213 -23.28 -4.34 -20.99
CA GLN A 213 -23.34 -2.96 -20.51
C GLN A 213 -22.78 -2.81 -19.09
N PHE A 214 -21.93 -1.81 -18.87
CA PHE A 214 -21.32 -1.51 -17.57
C PHE A 214 -21.48 -0.04 -17.17
N SER A 215 -21.48 0.22 -15.87
CA SER A 215 -21.34 1.54 -15.27
C SER A 215 -20.05 1.60 -14.46
N THR A 216 -19.16 2.51 -14.81
CA THR A 216 -17.84 2.65 -14.18
C THR A 216 -17.42 4.12 -14.08
N ILE A 217 -16.16 4.36 -13.74
CA ILE A 217 -15.48 5.64 -13.95
C ILE A 217 -14.55 5.58 -15.17
N PHE A 218 -14.27 6.71 -15.80
CA PHE A 218 -13.18 6.81 -16.79
C PHE A 218 -11.86 6.32 -16.14
N PRO A 219 -11.04 5.48 -16.82
CA PRO A 219 -9.84 4.92 -16.20
C PRO A 219 -8.78 5.99 -15.87
N GLY A 220 -7.86 5.70 -14.97
CA GLY A 220 -6.59 6.43 -14.86
C GLY A 220 -5.46 5.76 -15.64
N TYR A 221 -4.28 6.36 -15.59
CA TYR A 221 -3.07 5.86 -16.24
C TYR A 221 -1.96 5.59 -15.21
N TYR A 222 -1.07 4.66 -15.55
CA TYR A 222 0.10 4.26 -14.76
C TYR A 222 1.35 4.24 -15.66
N THR A 223 2.55 4.18 -15.07
CA THR A 223 3.78 4.48 -15.79
C THR A 223 4.00 3.53 -16.98
N GLY A 224 4.39 4.07 -18.14
CA GLY A 224 4.80 3.28 -19.31
C GLY A 224 3.68 2.68 -20.16
N ARG A 225 2.40 2.90 -19.82
CA ARG A 225 1.25 2.40 -20.60
C ARG A 225 0.32 3.53 -21.04
N ALA A 226 -0.23 3.40 -22.24
CA ALA A 226 -1.40 4.18 -22.64
C ALA A 226 -2.60 3.85 -21.75
N LEU A 227 -3.65 4.68 -21.73
CA LEU A 227 -4.82 4.50 -20.86
C LEU A 227 -5.77 3.45 -21.46
N HIS A 228 -6.11 2.42 -20.69
CA HIS A 228 -6.87 1.26 -21.18
C HIS A 228 -7.86 0.64 -20.18
N VAL A 229 -8.86 -0.05 -20.72
CA VAL A 229 -9.68 -1.06 -20.04
C VAL A 229 -9.27 -2.43 -20.59
N HIS A 230 -8.98 -3.39 -19.71
CA HIS A 230 -8.75 -4.77 -20.13
C HIS A 230 -10.08 -5.50 -20.35
N THR A 231 -10.09 -6.50 -21.24
CA THR A 231 -11.23 -7.38 -21.45
C THR A 231 -10.81 -8.84 -21.59
N LYS A 232 -11.65 -9.74 -21.07
CA LYS A 232 -11.74 -11.14 -21.45
C LYS A 232 -13.18 -11.49 -21.81
N VAL A 233 -13.33 -12.47 -22.68
CA VAL A 233 -14.64 -12.92 -23.13
C VAL A 233 -14.72 -14.43 -22.90
N PHE A 234 -15.83 -14.94 -22.36
CA PHE A 234 -16.04 -16.36 -22.10
C PHE A 234 -17.36 -16.85 -22.71
N THR A 235 -17.29 -17.80 -23.64
CA THR A 235 -18.50 -18.40 -24.26
C THR A 235 -19.20 -19.42 -23.39
N GLU A 236 -18.50 -19.97 -22.40
CA GLU A 236 -19.04 -20.90 -21.42
C GLU A 236 -18.70 -20.35 -20.05
N TRP A 237 -19.72 -20.18 -19.20
CA TRP A 237 -19.59 -19.64 -17.86
C TRP A 237 -20.73 -20.17 -17.00
N ALA A 238 -20.55 -20.17 -15.69
CA ALA A 238 -21.62 -20.46 -14.74
C ALA A 238 -21.50 -19.54 -13.52
N PRO A 239 -22.61 -19.01 -12.98
CA PRO A 239 -22.58 -18.24 -11.74
C PRO A 239 -22.21 -19.14 -10.56
N LEU A 240 -21.48 -18.58 -9.60
CA LEU A 240 -21.15 -19.20 -8.32
C LEU A 240 -22.04 -18.64 -7.19
N PRO A 241 -22.22 -19.37 -6.07
CA PRO A 241 -23.12 -18.95 -4.99
C PRO A 241 -22.73 -17.64 -4.28
N ASP A 242 -21.49 -17.19 -4.45
CA ASP A 242 -20.92 -15.95 -3.92
C ASP A 242 -21.11 -14.73 -4.85
N GLY A 243 -21.74 -14.92 -6.02
CA GLY A 243 -21.91 -13.88 -7.03
C GLY A 243 -20.73 -13.73 -7.99
N ALA A 244 -19.66 -14.53 -7.84
CA ALA A 244 -18.60 -14.66 -8.83
C ALA A 244 -19.05 -15.59 -9.98
N PHE A 245 -18.15 -15.83 -10.94
CA PHE A 245 -18.38 -16.79 -12.01
C PHE A 245 -17.26 -17.83 -12.12
N LYS A 246 -17.63 -19.04 -12.54
CA LYS A 246 -16.71 -20.04 -13.03
C LYS A 246 -16.51 -19.84 -14.53
N ALA A 247 -15.31 -19.43 -14.93
CA ALA A 247 -14.91 -19.36 -16.33
C ALA A 247 -14.85 -20.76 -16.96
N GLY A 248 -15.43 -20.90 -18.15
CA GLY A 248 -15.24 -22.04 -19.06
C GLY A 248 -14.30 -21.65 -20.21
N ARG A 249 -14.73 -21.91 -21.45
CA ARG A 249 -13.94 -21.60 -22.65
C ARG A 249 -13.76 -20.10 -22.89
N LEU A 250 -12.53 -19.64 -22.68
CA LEU A 250 -12.03 -18.32 -23.09
C LEU A 250 -12.21 -18.13 -24.61
N ALA A 251 -12.67 -16.94 -24.99
CA ALA A 251 -13.08 -16.58 -26.33
C ALA A 251 -12.22 -15.50 -26.97
N HIS A 252 -11.72 -14.56 -26.15
CA HIS A 252 -10.86 -13.44 -26.54
C HIS A 252 -10.16 -12.87 -25.29
N THR A 253 -8.96 -12.33 -25.44
CA THR A 253 -8.29 -11.45 -24.45
C THR A 253 -7.81 -10.18 -25.15
N GLY A 254 -8.21 -9.02 -24.64
CA GLY A 254 -8.00 -7.73 -25.32
C GLY A 254 -7.76 -6.55 -24.37
N GLN A 255 -7.45 -5.40 -24.95
CA GLN A 255 -7.37 -4.10 -24.28
C GLN A 255 -8.02 -3.03 -25.17
N PHE A 256 -8.89 -2.22 -24.58
CA PHE A 256 -9.56 -1.09 -25.22
C PHE A 256 -8.97 0.22 -24.73
N PHE A 257 -8.82 1.19 -25.64
CA PHE A 257 -8.16 2.47 -25.42
C PHE A 257 -9.15 3.64 -25.57
N PHE A 258 -8.70 4.85 -25.23
CA PHE A 258 -9.52 6.06 -25.27
C PHE A 258 -8.83 7.12 -26.11
N ASP A 259 -9.62 8.00 -26.72
CA ASP A 259 -9.11 9.12 -27.50
C ASP A 259 -8.18 10.02 -26.66
N ASP A 260 -7.05 10.41 -27.25
CA ASP A 260 -5.98 11.14 -26.55
C ASP A 260 -6.40 12.56 -26.12
N ASP A 261 -7.28 13.23 -26.86
CA ASP A 261 -7.74 14.60 -26.60
C ASP A 261 -8.82 14.64 -25.50
N VAL A 262 -9.76 13.68 -25.55
CA VAL A 262 -10.73 13.48 -24.45
C VAL A 262 -9.98 13.09 -23.17
N THR A 263 -8.99 12.20 -23.30
CA THR A 263 -8.14 11.80 -22.19
C THR A 263 -7.37 12.99 -21.60
N GLU A 264 -6.79 13.88 -22.41
CA GLU A 264 -6.12 15.08 -21.89
C GLU A 264 -7.09 16.03 -21.15
N THR A 265 -8.33 16.10 -21.61
CA THR A 265 -9.39 16.89 -20.96
C THR A 265 -9.78 16.30 -19.60
N VAL A 266 -10.04 14.99 -19.52
CA VAL A 266 -10.41 14.30 -18.26
C VAL A 266 -9.27 14.37 -17.23
N ASN A 267 -8.02 14.27 -17.66
CA ASN A 267 -6.86 14.34 -16.75
C ASN A 267 -6.64 15.70 -16.07
N LYS A 268 -7.32 16.76 -16.53
CA LYS A 268 -7.33 18.07 -15.87
C LYS A 268 -8.37 18.16 -14.76
N MET A 269 -9.31 17.21 -14.68
CA MET A 269 -10.38 17.14 -13.67
C MET A 269 -9.92 16.43 -12.40
N TRP A 270 -10.51 16.78 -11.26
CA TRP A 270 -10.40 15.95 -10.06
C TRP A 270 -11.23 14.66 -10.22
N PRO A 271 -10.74 13.47 -9.79
CA PRO A 271 -9.49 13.21 -9.09
C PRO A 271 -8.27 12.91 -9.99
N TYR A 272 -8.44 12.78 -11.31
CA TYR A 272 -7.36 12.45 -12.25
C TYR A 272 -6.17 13.43 -12.19
N SER A 273 -6.44 14.70 -11.92
CA SER A 273 -5.44 15.75 -11.71
C SER A 273 -4.52 15.52 -10.52
N THR A 274 -4.86 14.56 -9.63
CA THR A 274 -4.08 14.15 -8.45
C THR A 274 -3.27 12.85 -8.66
N ASN A 275 -3.26 12.31 -9.89
CA ASN A 275 -2.47 11.13 -10.25
C ASN A 275 -0.96 11.35 -9.94
N PRO A 276 -0.31 10.48 -9.15
CA PRO A 276 1.03 10.72 -8.61
C PRO A 276 2.14 10.78 -9.65
N ILE A 277 1.94 10.22 -10.86
CA ILE A 277 2.96 10.24 -11.92
C ILE A 277 2.78 11.38 -12.92
N ARG A 278 1.72 12.20 -12.78
CA ARG A 278 1.34 13.27 -13.72
C ARG A 278 2.49 14.21 -14.07
N ASP A 279 3.19 14.70 -13.05
CA ASP A 279 4.23 15.72 -13.20
C ASP A 279 5.66 15.13 -13.18
N THR A 280 5.79 13.79 -13.25
CA THR A 280 7.09 13.08 -13.27
C THR A 280 7.32 12.35 -14.59
N PHE A 281 6.66 11.22 -14.80
CA PHE A 281 6.71 10.44 -16.05
C PHE A 281 5.61 10.85 -17.03
N GLY A 282 4.57 11.50 -16.52
CA GLY A 282 3.41 11.92 -17.30
C GLY A 282 2.54 10.76 -17.79
N ARG A 283 1.58 11.13 -18.62
CA ARG A 283 0.72 10.20 -19.35
C ARG A 283 1.38 9.80 -20.66
N VAL A 284 1.40 8.50 -20.93
CA VAL A 284 1.79 7.96 -22.24
C VAL A 284 0.61 8.06 -23.22
N ARG A 285 0.88 8.50 -24.46
CA ARG A 285 -0.11 8.58 -25.55
C ARG A 285 -0.31 7.21 -26.19
N ASN A 286 -1.43 7.00 -26.90
CA ASN A 286 -1.75 5.67 -27.43
C ASN A 286 -0.65 5.08 -28.32
N TRP A 287 -0.10 5.89 -29.23
CA TRP A 287 0.98 5.49 -30.13
C TRP A 287 2.36 5.30 -29.46
N ASP A 288 2.51 5.77 -28.21
CA ASP A 288 3.75 5.69 -27.42
C ASP A 288 3.70 4.57 -26.34
N ASP A 289 2.67 3.71 -26.33
CA ASP A 289 2.53 2.61 -25.35
C ASP A 289 3.81 1.75 -25.28
N GLY A 290 4.44 1.66 -24.09
CA GLY A 290 5.78 1.11 -23.93
C GLY A 290 5.92 -0.39 -24.21
N LEU A 291 4.79 -1.12 -24.33
CA LEU A 291 4.72 -2.53 -24.75
C LEU A 291 4.19 -2.69 -26.18
N ASN A 292 3.95 -1.60 -26.90
CA ASN A 292 3.34 -1.56 -28.24
C ASN A 292 1.94 -2.22 -28.30
N ILE A 293 1.23 -2.30 -27.17
CA ILE A 293 -0.06 -3.03 -27.09
C ILE A 293 -1.15 -2.31 -27.86
N PHE A 294 -1.12 -0.97 -27.91
CA PHE A 294 -2.05 -0.21 -28.74
C PHE A 294 -1.99 -0.63 -30.21
N ASN A 295 -0.79 -0.60 -30.82
CA ASN A 295 -0.61 -1.01 -32.21
C ASN A 295 -0.87 -2.50 -32.41
N ALA A 296 -0.48 -3.37 -31.46
CA ALA A 296 -0.83 -4.79 -31.52
C ALA A 296 -2.35 -5.03 -31.51
N SER A 297 -3.09 -4.24 -30.73
CA SER A 297 -4.56 -4.28 -30.66
C SER A 297 -5.23 -3.76 -31.93
N ARG A 298 -4.52 -3.04 -32.81
CA ARG A 298 -5.04 -2.64 -34.14
C ARG A 298 -4.89 -3.73 -35.21
N GLY A 299 -4.04 -4.72 -34.94
CA GLY A 299 -3.81 -5.87 -35.83
C GLY A 299 -2.90 -5.56 -37.02
N PRO A 300 -2.60 -6.55 -37.87
CA PRO A 300 -1.87 -6.32 -39.12
C PRO A 300 -2.60 -5.27 -39.96
N GLU A 301 -1.83 -4.34 -40.53
CA GLU A 301 -2.31 -3.21 -41.35
C GLU A 301 -3.25 -2.21 -40.62
N GLY A 302 -3.51 -2.40 -39.33
CA GLY A 302 -4.29 -1.47 -38.50
C GLY A 302 -5.80 -1.50 -38.75
N ALA A 303 -6.33 -2.65 -39.22
CA ALA A 303 -7.70 -2.85 -39.66
C ALA A 303 -8.77 -2.84 -38.53
N TYR A 304 -8.37 -2.98 -37.26
CA TYR A 304 -9.24 -2.80 -36.11
C TYR A 304 -8.93 -1.48 -35.39
N ASP A 305 -9.97 -0.79 -34.91
CA ASP A 305 -9.84 0.42 -34.08
C ASP A 305 -10.19 0.06 -32.63
N PRO A 306 -9.20 -0.16 -31.74
CA PRO A 306 -9.43 -0.53 -30.35
C PRO A 306 -9.78 0.67 -29.46
N VAL A 307 -10.02 1.85 -30.05
CA VAL A 307 -10.41 3.07 -29.31
C VAL A 307 -11.92 3.14 -29.16
N PHE A 308 -12.40 3.31 -27.92
CA PHE A 308 -13.81 3.58 -27.64
C PHE A 308 -14.30 4.82 -28.39
N ARG A 309 -15.48 4.74 -29.02
CA ARG A 309 -16.21 5.93 -29.47
C ARG A 309 -16.91 6.55 -28.26
N LEU A 310 -16.76 7.87 -28.11
CA LEU A 310 -17.17 8.61 -26.91
C LEU A 310 -18.24 9.65 -27.25
N GLU A 311 -19.37 9.58 -26.56
CA GLU A 311 -20.45 10.57 -26.54
C GLU A 311 -20.51 11.19 -25.12
N LYS A 312 -20.94 12.45 -24.99
CA LYS A 312 -21.17 13.06 -23.67
C LYS A 312 -22.57 12.71 -23.18
N LEU A 313 -22.72 12.37 -21.90
CA LEU A 313 -24.03 12.13 -21.28
C LEU A 313 -24.84 13.43 -21.07
N GLY A 314 -24.20 14.60 -21.23
CA GLY A 314 -24.85 15.90 -21.13
C GLY A 314 -24.11 16.97 -21.94
N ALA A 315 -24.51 18.24 -21.73
CA ALA A 315 -23.94 19.38 -22.44
C ALA A 315 -22.42 19.57 -22.18
N ILE A 316 -21.94 19.19 -21.00
CA ILE A 316 -20.52 19.25 -20.61
C ILE A 316 -19.99 17.88 -20.21
N ILE A 317 -18.68 17.68 -20.40
CA ILE A 317 -18.01 16.40 -20.14
C ILE A 317 -18.10 15.97 -18.67
N ASP A 318 -18.09 16.90 -17.71
CA ASP A 318 -18.26 16.65 -16.26
C ASP A 318 -19.56 15.92 -15.88
N GLN A 319 -20.56 15.86 -16.77
CA GLN A 319 -21.80 15.11 -16.55
C GLN A 319 -21.65 13.61 -16.84
N GLY A 320 -20.51 13.20 -17.42
CA GLY A 320 -20.17 11.82 -17.72
C GLY A 320 -20.09 11.52 -19.22
N LEU A 321 -19.60 10.33 -19.53
CA LEU A 321 -19.36 9.84 -20.88
C LEU A 321 -20.15 8.54 -21.14
N PHE A 322 -20.62 8.38 -22.37
CA PHE A 322 -21.09 7.12 -22.92
C PHE A 322 -20.03 6.63 -23.91
N ALA A 323 -19.45 5.47 -23.64
CA ALA A 323 -18.41 4.88 -24.46
C ALA A 323 -18.92 3.58 -25.07
N PHE A 324 -18.70 3.38 -26.38
CA PHE A 324 -19.11 2.15 -27.04
C PHE A 324 -18.04 1.62 -27.97
N ILE A 325 -17.95 0.29 -28.06
CA ILE A 325 -17.05 -0.42 -28.97
C ILE A 325 -17.65 -1.77 -29.38
N THR A 326 -17.36 -2.21 -30.60
CA THR A 326 -17.67 -3.56 -31.08
C THR A 326 -16.37 -4.36 -31.14
N MET A 327 -16.33 -5.55 -30.55
CA MET A 327 -15.26 -6.53 -30.78
C MET A 327 -15.79 -7.75 -31.53
N VAL A 328 -14.93 -8.35 -32.34
CA VAL A 328 -15.29 -9.41 -33.29
C VAL A 328 -14.45 -10.64 -32.99
N ARG A 329 -15.07 -11.82 -32.90
CA ARG A 329 -14.43 -13.02 -32.36
C ARG A 329 -14.58 -14.23 -33.28
N LEU A 330 -13.52 -15.05 -33.39
CA LEU A 330 -13.53 -16.32 -34.12
C LEU A 330 -14.37 -17.40 -33.41
N SER A 331 -15.40 -17.92 -34.09
CA SER A 331 -15.92 -19.24 -33.73
C SER A 331 -14.88 -20.30 -34.06
N PHE A 332 -14.50 -21.10 -33.07
CA PHE A 332 -13.62 -22.25 -33.28
C PHE A 332 -14.43 -23.49 -33.72
N SER A 333 -15.07 -23.36 -34.89
CA SER A 333 -15.56 -24.49 -35.71
C SER A 333 -14.39 -25.16 -36.46
N ALA A 334 -13.39 -24.35 -36.87
CA ALA A 334 -12.50 -24.68 -37.99
C ALA A 334 -11.03 -24.98 -37.66
N ALA A 335 -10.56 -24.81 -36.41
CA ALA A 335 -9.15 -25.01 -36.06
C ALA A 335 -8.84 -26.39 -35.44
N ARG A 336 -9.06 -27.45 -36.22
CA ARG A 336 -8.36 -28.75 -36.04
C ARG A 336 -7.31 -28.92 -37.13
N GLY A 337 -6.27 -28.10 -37.06
CA GLY A 337 -5.12 -28.15 -37.96
C GLY A 337 -4.18 -26.97 -37.73
N VAL A 338 -2.88 -27.20 -37.92
CA VAL A 338 -1.83 -26.15 -37.98
C VAL A 338 -1.60 -25.35 -36.69
N TRP A 339 -1.28 -26.01 -35.57
CA TRP A 339 -0.36 -25.48 -34.51
C TRP A 339 0.36 -26.59 -33.73
N ALA A 340 0.60 -27.75 -34.36
CA ALA A 340 1.29 -28.90 -33.77
C ALA A 340 2.54 -29.29 -34.59
N ALA A 341 3.37 -28.29 -34.93
CA ALA A 341 4.55 -28.49 -35.80
C ALA A 341 5.68 -27.46 -35.62
N LEU A 342 5.98 -27.01 -34.40
CA LEU A 342 7.26 -26.37 -34.05
C LEU A 342 7.43 -26.34 -32.52
N MET A 343 8.67 -26.53 -32.05
CA MET A 343 9.07 -26.67 -30.63
C MET A 343 8.53 -27.91 -29.90
N VAL A 344 9.30 -29.02 -29.92
CA VAL A 344 10.04 -29.54 -28.74
C VAL A 344 11.12 -30.52 -29.25
N TRP A 345 12.39 -30.15 -29.08
CA TRP A 345 13.52 -31.09 -29.06
C TRP A 345 14.36 -30.78 -27.83
N GLY A 346 14.40 -31.69 -26.85
CA GLY A 346 15.09 -31.43 -25.59
C GLY A 346 14.59 -32.26 -24.40
N ARG A 347 15.04 -33.53 -24.35
CA ARG A 347 15.29 -34.41 -23.16
C ARG A 347 14.47 -34.16 -21.87
N GLY A 348 13.86 -35.15 -21.21
CA GLY A 348 14.00 -36.62 -21.27
C GLY A 348 14.26 -37.20 -19.85
N SER A 349 13.75 -38.41 -19.56
CA SER A 349 13.79 -39.07 -18.21
C SER A 349 12.85 -38.41 -17.18
N MET A 350 12.09 -39.07 -16.28
CA MET A 350 11.76 -40.48 -15.96
C MET A 350 10.43 -40.45 -15.12
N ARG A 351 9.68 -41.50 -14.76
CA ARG A 351 9.71 -42.98 -14.91
C ARG A 351 8.27 -43.50 -14.74
N ALA A 352 7.78 -44.46 -15.52
CA ALA A 352 6.39 -44.96 -15.40
C ALA A 352 6.22 -46.05 -14.30
N ARG A 353 5.06 -46.10 -13.64
CA ARG A 353 4.54 -47.31 -12.96
C ARG A 353 3.01 -47.39 -13.00
N ARG A 354 2.49 -48.54 -13.46
CA ARG A 354 1.06 -48.92 -13.43
C ARG A 354 0.68 -49.44 -12.04
N MET A 355 -0.57 -49.19 -11.63
CA MET A 355 -1.45 -50.05 -10.81
C MET A 355 -2.88 -49.53 -11.03
N THR A 356 -3.71 -50.14 -11.87
CA THR A 356 -4.61 -51.30 -11.60
C THR A 356 -5.66 -51.06 -10.52
N SER A 357 -6.92 -51.26 -10.91
CA SER A 357 -8.14 -51.15 -10.12
C SER A 357 -8.24 -52.15 -8.97
N ARG A 358 -8.78 -51.70 -7.83
CA ARG A 358 -9.52 -52.51 -6.85
C ARG A 358 -10.26 -51.63 -5.84
N GLU A 359 -11.31 -52.20 -5.22
CA GLU A 359 -12.04 -51.72 -4.02
C GLU A 359 -12.71 -50.33 -4.17
N VAL A 360 -14.03 -50.13 -4.18
CA VAL A 360 -15.20 -50.94 -3.78
C VAL A 360 -15.25 -51.32 -2.29
N SER A 361 -16.21 -50.67 -1.61
CA SER A 361 -16.93 -51.06 -0.37
C SER A 361 -16.45 -50.50 0.99
N ARG A 362 -17.48 -50.14 1.78
CA ARG A 362 -17.50 -49.58 3.15
C ARG A 362 -17.09 -48.09 3.25
N ALA A 363 -17.82 -47.23 3.98
CA ALA A 363 -18.92 -47.46 4.91
C ALA A 363 -20.12 -46.53 4.63
N GLY A 364 -21.31 -46.94 5.07
CA GLY A 364 -22.46 -46.06 5.19
C GLY A 364 -23.12 -46.25 6.55
N ALA A 365 -23.77 -45.20 7.07
CA ALA A 365 -24.91 -45.26 8.01
C ALA A 365 -25.28 -43.83 8.48
N ALA A 366 -26.44 -43.33 8.06
CA ALA A 366 -27.28 -42.37 8.82
C ALA A 366 -28.61 -42.06 8.07
N THR A 367 -29.63 -42.88 8.35
CA THR A 367 -31.05 -42.47 8.52
C THR A 367 -31.66 -41.39 7.62
N ASP A 368 -32.21 -41.85 6.50
CA ASP A 368 -33.66 -41.85 6.20
C ASP A 368 -34.58 -40.80 6.89
N SER A 369 -35.10 -39.85 6.10
CA SER A 369 -36.52 -39.48 6.13
C SER A 369 -36.92 -38.59 4.94
N THR A 370 -37.44 -39.17 3.85
CA THR A 370 -38.43 -38.52 2.95
C THR A 370 -38.93 -39.52 1.92
N SER A 371 -40.02 -40.20 2.25
CA SER A 371 -40.59 -41.25 1.41
C SER A 371 -41.35 -40.67 0.20
N ARG A 372 -41.24 -41.37 -0.94
CA ARG A 372 -42.15 -41.32 -2.12
C ARG A 372 -42.10 -40.06 -3.01
N PHE A 373 -41.11 -40.02 -3.90
CA PHE A 373 -41.39 -39.77 -5.32
C PHE A 373 -40.55 -40.72 -6.18
N SER A 374 -41.17 -41.77 -6.70
CA SER A 374 -40.49 -42.75 -7.58
C SER A 374 -40.24 -42.13 -8.96
N PRO A 375 -39.01 -42.20 -9.52
CA PRO A 375 -38.71 -41.65 -10.86
C PRO A 375 -39.57 -42.24 -11.99
N ALA A 376 -40.07 -43.47 -11.79
CA ALA A 376 -40.89 -44.21 -12.75
C ALA A 376 -42.22 -43.52 -13.14
N MET A 377 -42.71 -42.54 -12.36
CA MET A 377 -43.97 -41.86 -12.67
C MET A 377 -43.82 -40.59 -13.54
N MET A 378 -42.61 -40.12 -13.83
CA MET A 378 -42.39 -38.93 -14.67
C MET A 378 -41.99 -39.23 -16.13
N MET A 379 -41.62 -40.47 -16.47
CA MET A 379 -41.22 -40.82 -17.84
C MET A 379 -42.37 -41.24 -18.76
N SER A 380 -43.61 -41.36 -18.26
CA SER A 380 -44.75 -41.85 -19.05
C SER A 380 -45.31 -40.85 -20.08
N ASN A 381 -44.88 -39.59 -20.04
CA ASN A 381 -45.45 -38.50 -20.85
C ASN A 381 -44.45 -37.88 -21.85
N LEU A 382 -43.27 -38.47 -22.03
CA LEU A 382 -42.33 -38.04 -23.07
C LEU A 382 -42.77 -38.62 -24.43
N PRO A 383 -42.88 -37.82 -25.50
CA PRO A 383 -43.26 -38.33 -26.82
C PRO A 383 -42.14 -39.19 -27.43
N ASP A 384 -42.50 -40.38 -27.90
CA ASP A 384 -41.56 -41.32 -28.54
C ASP A 384 -40.85 -40.72 -29.76
N VAL A 385 -39.55 -41.03 -29.89
CA VAL A 385 -38.72 -40.59 -31.03
C VAL A 385 -39.12 -41.38 -32.29
N PRO A 386 -39.60 -40.72 -33.36
CA PRO A 386 -40.03 -41.41 -34.58
C PRO A 386 -38.84 -42.00 -35.35
N THR A 387 -38.96 -43.25 -35.79
CA THR A 387 -37.95 -43.96 -36.60
C THR A 387 -37.93 -43.50 -38.06
N SER A 388 -36.75 -43.56 -38.70
CA SER A 388 -36.58 -43.04 -40.07
C SER A 388 -36.99 -44.06 -41.14
N PRO A 389 -37.83 -43.71 -42.13
CA PRO A 389 -38.23 -44.57 -43.25
C PRO A 389 -37.11 -44.75 -44.28
N VAL A 390 -35.96 -44.10 -44.07
CA VAL A 390 -34.75 -44.18 -44.89
C VAL A 390 -33.52 -44.57 -44.06
N GLN A 391 -33.73 -45.25 -42.92
CA GLN A 391 -32.68 -45.71 -42.00
C GLN A 391 -31.47 -46.36 -42.71
N GLN A 392 -31.73 -47.10 -43.80
CA GLN A 392 -30.73 -47.84 -44.59
C GLN A 392 -29.78 -46.95 -45.41
N ILE A 393 -30.18 -45.72 -45.77
CA ILE A 393 -29.37 -44.79 -46.56
C ILE A 393 -28.89 -43.57 -45.77
N LEU A 394 -29.31 -43.42 -44.51
CA LEU A 394 -29.00 -42.28 -43.63
C LEU A 394 -27.49 -42.03 -43.40
N HIS A 395 -26.67 -43.05 -43.66
CA HIS A 395 -25.22 -43.03 -43.49
C HIS A 395 -24.47 -43.40 -44.79
N THR A 396 -25.09 -43.14 -45.95
CA THR A 396 -24.53 -43.44 -47.28
C THR A 396 -24.62 -42.21 -48.18
N ASN A 397 -23.78 -42.14 -49.23
CA ASN A 397 -23.83 -41.06 -50.23
C ASN A 397 -24.87 -41.33 -51.34
N ILE A 398 -25.87 -42.17 -51.09
CA ILE A 398 -26.93 -42.49 -52.07
C ILE A 398 -28.00 -41.41 -52.01
N ALA A 399 -28.25 -40.74 -53.14
CA ALA A 399 -29.30 -39.71 -53.23
C ALA A 399 -30.69 -40.34 -53.00
N PRO A 400 -31.52 -39.80 -52.08
CA PRO A 400 -32.86 -40.32 -51.85
C PRO A 400 -33.79 -40.05 -53.04
N SER A 401 -34.70 -40.97 -53.32
CA SER A 401 -35.72 -40.80 -54.37
C SER A 401 -36.71 -39.68 -54.03
N SER A 402 -37.42 -39.14 -55.02
CA SER A 402 -38.45 -38.10 -54.84
C SER A 402 -39.54 -38.48 -53.81
N THR A 403 -39.91 -39.76 -53.76
CA THR A 403 -40.84 -40.32 -52.75
C THR A 403 -40.20 -40.45 -51.36
N GLN A 404 -38.89 -40.69 -51.27
CA GLN A 404 -38.16 -40.71 -50.00
C GLN A 404 -37.97 -39.29 -49.45
N ILE A 405 -37.59 -38.32 -50.29
CA ILE A 405 -37.45 -36.90 -49.94
C ILE A 405 -38.73 -36.36 -49.28
N THR A 406 -39.89 -36.66 -49.86
CA THR A 406 -41.19 -36.23 -49.32
C THR A 406 -41.45 -36.81 -47.91
N LYS A 407 -41.12 -38.09 -47.68
CA LYS A 407 -41.24 -38.75 -46.37
C LYS A 407 -40.25 -38.19 -45.33
N ILE A 408 -39.03 -37.84 -45.76
CA ILE A 408 -38.01 -37.20 -44.92
C ILE A 408 -38.53 -35.82 -44.43
N HIS A 409 -39.04 -34.97 -45.33
CA HIS A 409 -39.59 -33.67 -44.95
C HIS A 409 -40.78 -33.76 -43.98
N GLN A 410 -41.66 -34.77 -44.13
CA GLN A 410 -42.78 -34.99 -43.22
C GLN A 410 -42.30 -35.33 -41.79
N ILE A 411 -41.23 -36.11 -41.65
CA ILE A 411 -40.69 -36.48 -40.34
C ILE A 411 -39.88 -35.36 -39.70
N ILE A 412 -39.12 -34.59 -40.46
CA ILE A 412 -38.44 -33.38 -39.96
C ILE A 412 -39.46 -32.43 -39.33
N ARG A 413 -40.53 -32.08 -40.06
CA ARG A 413 -41.62 -31.24 -39.53
C ARG A 413 -42.26 -31.81 -38.25
N ARG A 414 -42.42 -33.13 -38.15
CA ARG A 414 -42.94 -33.79 -36.95
C ARG A 414 -41.98 -33.68 -35.75
N VAL A 415 -40.68 -33.87 -35.98
CA VAL A 415 -39.64 -33.76 -34.93
C VAL A 415 -39.51 -32.31 -34.45
N ASP A 416 -39.55 -31.34 -35.35
CA ASP A 416 -39.47 -29.91 -34.98
C ASP A 416 -40.71 -29.46 -34.18
N GLY A 417 -41.90 -29.97 -34.52
CA GLY A 417 -43.12 -29.78 -33.71
C GLY A 417 -43.00 -30.34 -32.29
N LEU A 418 -42.43 -31.53 -32.12
CA LEU A 418 -42.20 -32.14 -30.80
C LEU A 418 -41.16 -31.35 -29.98
N LYS A 419 -40.09 -30.85 -30.61
CA LYS A 419 -39.11 -29.96 -29.96
C LYS A 419 -39.77 -28.67 -29.46
N ALA A 420 -40.62 -28.04 -30.29
CA ALA A 420 -41.30 -26.81 -29.91
C ALA A 420 -42.22 -27.01 -28.68
N GLN A 421 -42.95 -28.13 -28.62
CA GLN A 421 -43.78 -28.47 -27.46
C GLN A 421 -42.95 -28.69 -26.18
N LEU A 422 -41.82 -29.39 -26.27
CA LEU A 422 -40.97 -29.65 -25.10
C LEU A 422 -40.31 -28.36 -24.57
N ASN A 423 -39.89 -27.46 -25.46
CA ASN A 423 -39.30 -26.17 -25.09
C ASN A 423 -40.32 -25.24 -24.40
N ALA A 424 -41.59 -25.26 -24.81
CA ALA A 424 -42.64 -24.49 -24.15
C ALA A 424 -42.84 -24.93 -22.68
N GLN A 425 -42.88 -26.24 -22.42
CA GLN A 425 -43.02 -26.79 -21.07
C GLN A 425 -41.82 -26.47 -20.16
N LEU A 426 -40.61 -26.40 -20.71
CA LEU A 426 -39.42 -25.98 -19.97
C LEU A 426 -39.46 -24.49 -19.59
N SER A 427 -39.96 -23.63 -20.48
CA SER A 427 -40.09 -22.18 -20.23
C SER A 427 -41.07 -21.88 -19.08
N GLU A 428 -42.25 -22.52 -19.10
CA GLU A 428 -43.27 -22.37 -18.06
C GLU A 428 -42.79 -22.84 -16.68
N ARG A 429 -42.00 -23.92 -16.64
CA ARG A 429 -41.44 -24.43 -15.38
C ARG A 429 -40.32 -23.55 -14.83
N ALA A 430 -39.55 -22.90 -15.70
CA ALA A 430 -38.46 -22.00 -15.32
C ALA A 430 -38.96 -20.69 -14.67
N SER A 431 -40.04 -20.11 -15.19
CA SER A 431 -40.62 -18.86 -14.64
C SER A 431 -41.18 -19.03 -13.22
N ALA A 432 -41.79 -20.19 -12.92
CA ALA A 432 -42.29 -20.51 -11.59
C ALA A 432 -41.17 -20.60 -10.52
N THR A 433 -40.00 -21.14 -10.90
CA THR A 433 -38.81 -21.13 -10.02
C THR A 433 -38.26 -19.72 -9.81
N ALA A 434 -38.18 -18.90 -10.85
CA ALA A 434 -37.65 -17.54 -10.75
C ALA A 434 -38.44 -16.66 -9.75
N ALA A 435 -39.77 -16.74 -9.77
CA ALA A 435 -40.62 -16.03 -8.82
C ALA A 435 -40.41 -16.48 -7.36
N SER A 436 -40.16 -17.77 -7.13
CA SER A 436 -39.88 -18.32 -5.79
C SER A 436 -38.51 -17.88 -5.27
N ASP A 437 -37.50 -17.84 -6.14
CA ASP A 437 -36.16 -17.37 -5.78
C ASP A 437 -36.10 -15.86 -5.51
N GLN A 438 -36.83 -15.05 -6.29
CA GLN A 438 -37.01 -13.63 -6.00
C GLN A 438 -37.60 -13.42 -4.60
N ARG A 439 -38.70 -14.12 -4.27
CA ARG A 439 -39.35 -13.97 -2.96
C ARG A 439 -38.47 -14.41 -1.79
N ARG A 440 -37.60 -15.41 -2.00
CA ARG A 440 -36.58 -15.83 -1.04
C ARG A 440 -35.48 -14.78 -0.85
N ALA A 441 -35.06 -14.11 -1.92
CA ALA A 441 -34.09 -13.02 -1.86
C ALA A 441 -34.63 -11.79 -1.10
N GLU A 442 -35.89 -11.40 -1.33
CA GLU A 442 -36.58 -10.33 -0.61
C GLU A 442 -36.59 -10.58 0.91
N LEU A 443 -36.97 -11.79 1.34
CA LEU A 443 -36.98 -12.18 2.76
C LEU A 443 -35.58 -12.19 3.38
N ALA A 444 -34.57 -12.64 2.64
CA ALA A 444 -33.18 -12.62 3.09
C ALA A 444 -32.64 -11.18 3.28
N GLN A 445 -32.94 -10.28 2.34
CA GLN A 445 -32.59 -8.85 2.45
C GLN A 445 -33.27 -8.19 3.65
N PHE A 446 -34.57 -8.48 3.86
CA PHE A 446 -35.31 -7.96 5.01
C PHE A 446 -34.68 -8.40 6.35
N ALA A 447 -34.35 -9.69 6.49
CA ALA A 447 -33.69 -10.21 7.68
C ALA A 447 -32.30 -9.57 7.91
N GLN A 448 -31.49 -9.45 6.85
CA GLN A 448 -30.15 -8.85 6.94
C GLN A 448 -30.20 -7.36 7.30
N ALA A 449 -31.18 -6.61 6.80
CA ALA A 449 -31.37 -5.19 7.13
C ALA A 449 -31.65 -4.99 8.64
N HIS A 450 -32.46 -5.87 9.24
CA HIS A 450 -32.77 -5.82 10.67
C HIS A 450 -31.62 -6.33 11.55
N ALA A 451 -30.87 -7.34 11.10
CA ALA A 451 -29.66 -7.80 11.82
C ALA A 451 -28.61 -6.68 11.99
N ARG A 452 -28.47 -5.78 11.00
CA ARG A 452 -27.59 -4.60 11.07
C ARG A 452 -28.00 -3.58 12.14
N LEU A 453 -29.22 -3.62 12.66
CA LEU A 453 -29.66 -2.77 13.78
C LEU A 453 -29.15 -3.30 15.13
N LEU A 454 -28.90 -4.61 15.23
CA LEU A 454 -28.42 -5.29 16.43
C LEU A 454 -26.89 -5.34 16.53
N ALA A 455 -26.19 -4.81 15.52
CA ALA A 455 -24.74 -4.87 15.40
C ALA A 455 -24.03 -4.18 16.59
N PRO A 456 -22.93 -4.76 17.13
CA PRO A 456 -22.30 -4.28 18.37
C PRO A 456 -21.92 -2.80 18.37
N GLU A 457 -21.46 -2.28 17.23
CA GLU A 457 -21.04 -0.89 17.05
C GLU A 457 -22.16 0.15 17.24
N ARG A 458 -23.43 -0.27 17.21
CA ARG A 458 -24.59 0.58 17.56
C ARG A 458 -24.98 0.52 19.04
N ARG A 459 -24.35 -0.36 19.82
CA ARG A 459 -24.69 -0.67 21.22
C ARG A 459 -23.56 -0.36 22.20
N LEU A 460 -22.35 -0.06 21.70
CA LEU A 460 -21.23 0.35 22.54
C LEU A 460 -21.42 1.78 23.07
N PRO A 461 -21.11 2.05 24.35
CA PRO A 461 -21.00 3.40 24.88
C PRO A 461 -19.94 4.22 24.11
N LEU A 462 -20.16 5.53 24.00
CA LEU A 462 -19.32 6.42 23.20
C LEU A 462 -17.87 6.49 23.70
N GLU A 463 -17.67 6.28 25.00
CA GLU A 463 -16.38 6.22 25.69
C GLU A 463 -15.58 4.99 25.26
N ILE A 464 -16.26 3.85 25.05
CA ILE A 464 -15.63 2.62 24.55
C ILE A 464 -15.25 2.79 23.07
N ILE A 465 -16.11 3.43 22.28
CA ILE A 465 -15.81 3.77 20.88
C ILE A 465 -14.59 4.73 20.81
N ALA A 466 -14.54 5.76 21.66
CA ALA A 466 -13.39 6.66 21.78
C ALA A 466 -12.10 5.91 22.16
N ARG A 467 -12.18 4.93 23.07
CA ARG A 467 -11.02 4.13 23.45
C ARG A 467 -10.55 3.20 22.32
N ILE A 468 -11.48 2.60 21.57
CA ILE A 468 -11.17 1.82 20.36
C ILE A 468 -10.47 2.72 19.34
N PHE A 469 -10.95 3.93 19.11
CA PHE A 469 -10.33 4.88 18.16
C PHE A 469 -8.87 5.22 18.55
N LEU A 470 -8.59 5.39 19.84
CA LEU A 470 -7.22 5.60 20.33
C LEU A 470 -6.32 4.40 20.04
N HIS A 471 -6.79 3.17 20.23
CA HIS A 471 -6.05 1.97 19.86
C HIS A 471 -5.84 1.85 18.34
N CYS A 472 -6.87 2.12 17.52
CA CYS A 472 -6.73 2.15 16.05
C CYS A 472 -5.73 3.21 15.56
N ALA A 473 -5.55 4.32 16.28
CA ALA A 473 -4.53 5.32 15.98
C ALA A 473 -3.12 4.90 16.46
N GLN A 474 -3.02 4.13 17.56
CA GLN A 474 -1.76 3.63 18.13
C GLN A 474 -1.18 2.43 17.36
N ASP A 475 -2.02 1.52 16.84
CA ASP A 475 -1.58 0.36 16.04
C ASP A 475 -1.03 0.74 14.65
N ALA A 476 -1.14 2.00 14.26
CA ALA A 476 -0.54 2.51 13.04
C ALA A 476 0.99 2.50 13.14
N LYS A 477 1.63 1.52 12.49
CA LYS A 477 3.09 1.37 12.33
C LYS A 477 3.84 2.61 11.81
N SER A 478 3.12 3.64 11.38
CA SER A 478 3.67 4.96 11.11
C SER A 478 2.67 6.04 11.49
N LEU A 479 3.21 7.18 11.86
CA LEU A 479 2.54 8.42 12.21
C LEU A 479 1.60 8.93 11.09
N ALA A 480 2.00 8.78 9.82
CA ALA A 480 1.13 9.02 8.66
C ALA A 480 -0.03 8.02 8.52
N GLY A 481 0.12 6.81 9.07
CA GLY A 481 -0.97 5.84 9.21
C GLY A 481 -2.02 6.29 10.23
N ALA A 482 -1.59 6.83 11.38
CA ALA A 482 -2.50 7.35 12.40
C ALA A 482 -3.35 8.53 11.87
N ALA A 483 -2.74 9.42 11.07
CA ALA A 483 -3.44 10.52 10.40
C ALA A 483 -4.54 10.00 9.43
N ARG A 484 -4.23 8.98 8.62
CA ARG A 484 -5.23 8.31 7.75
C ARG A 484 -6.31 7.59 8.55
N ALA A 485 -5.95 6.91 9.63
CA ALA A 485 -6.90 6.23 10.50
C ALA A 485 -7.96 7.21 11.04
N ARG A 486 -7.57 8.37 11.55
CA ARG A 486 -8.51 9.41 12.03
C ARG A 486 -9.42 9.95 10.92
N ALA A 487 -8.89 10.18 9.73
CA ALA A 487 -9.70 10.60 8.59
C ALA A 487 -10.74 9.53 8.22
N ALA A 488 -10.35 8.25 8.22
CA ALA A 488 -11.26 7.13 8.00
C ALA A 488 -12.33 7.03 9.09
N LEU A 489 -11.95 7.13 10.38
CA LEU A 489 -12.89 7.13 11.51
C LEU A 489 -13.94 8.25 11.40
N CYS A 490 -13.53 9.46 10.99
CA CYS A 490 -14.43 10.59 10.73
C CYS A 490 -15.32 10.42 9.48
N ALA A 491 -15.02 9.46 8.61
CA ALA A 491 -15.75 9.19 7.37
C ALA A 491 -16.83 8.11 7.50
N VAL A 492 -16.78 7.24 8.52
CA VAL A 492 -17.70 6.09 8.67
C VAL A 492 -19.16 6.51 8.85
N CYS A 493 -19.47 7.31 9.87
CA CYS A 493 -20.82 7.80 10.13
C CYS A 493 -20.80 9.09 10.97
N ARG A 494 -21.97 9.73 11.18
CA ARG A 494 -22.09 10.94 12.00
C ARG A 494 -21.60 10.71 13.43
N THR A 495 -22.16 9.71 14.13
CA THR A 495 -21.77 9.37 15.50
C THR A 495 -20.27 9.12 15.66
N TRP A 496 -19.64 8.42 14.72
CA TRP A 496 -18.19 8.17 14.75
C TRP A 496 -17.39 9.46 14.54
N ARG A 497 -17.84 10.36 13.66
CA ARG A 497 -17.24 11.69 13.50
C ARG A 497 -17.37 12.51 14.77
N ASP A 498 -18.54 12.52 15.40
CA ASP A 498 -18.81 13.31 16.60
C ASP A 498 -17.93 12.82 17.77
N VAL A 499 -17.83 11.49 17.96
CA VAL A 499 -16.91 10.88 18.95
C VAL A 499 -15.44 11.16 18.63
N ALA A 500 -15.03 11.03 17.37
CA ALA A 500 -13.63 11.28 16.98
C ALA A 500 -13.24 12.76 17.14
N VAL A 501 -14.14 13.70 16.84
CA VAL A 501 -13.90 15.14 17.03
C VAL A 501 -13.88 15.51 18.52
N ALA A 502 -14.75 14.92 19.35
CA ALA A 502 -14.77 15.16 20.79
C ALA A 502 -13.56 14.56 21.54
N THR A 503 -12.91 13.53 20.99
CA THR A 503 -11.79 12.84 21.64
C THR A 503 -10.47 13.58 21.40
N GLN A 504 -10.18 14.59 22.22
CA GLN A 504 -8.99 15.46 22.11
C GLN A 504 -7.67 14.69 21.94
N ALA A 505 -7.49 13.58 22.65
CA ALA A 505 -6.30 12.74 22.58
C ALA A 505 -6.05 12.06 21.22
N LEU A 506 -7.02 12.06 20.29
CA LEU A 506 -6.77 11.68 18.90
C LEU A 506 -6.02 12.78 18.13
N TRP A 507 -6.11 14.03 18.58
CA TRP A 507 -5.60 15.22 17.87
C TRP A 507 -4.27 15.75 18.45
N THR A 508 -3.59 14.99 19.32
CA THR A 508 -2.27 15.37 19.88
C THR A 508 -1.10 15.02 18.98
N PHE A 509 -1.33 14.36 17.84
CA PHE A 509 -0.27 13.92 16.94
C PHE A 509 -0.59 14.30 15.49
N PHE A 510 0.35 14.87 14.73
CA PHE A 510 0.14 15.25 13.32
C PHE A 510 1.26 14.74 12.41
N ALA A 511 0.90 14.14 11.28
CA ALA A 511 1.85 13.80 10.22
C ALA A 511 1.42 14.47 8.92
N LEU A 512 2.24 15.40 8.44
CA LEU A 512 2.08 16.11 7.18
C LEU A 512 2.94 15.47 6.09
N VAL A 513 2.32 15.22 4.94
CA VAL A 513 3.02 14.87 3.70
C VAL A 513 2.70 15.98 2.69
N PRO A 514 3.58 16.99 2.55
CA PRO A 514 3.37 18.15 1.68
C PRO A 514 3.09 17.75 0.22
N ARG A 515 2.16 18.48 -0.41
CA ARG A 515 1.76 18.37 -1.82
C ARG A 515 1.81 19.75 -2.46
N ALA A 516 1.61 19.87 -3.78
CA ALA A 516 1.66 21.16 -4.47
C ALA A 516 0.69 22.24 -3.91
N SER A 517 -0.38 21.87 -3.20
CA SER A 517 -1.33 22.76 -2.54
C SER A 517 -0.99 23.15 -1.09
N PHE A 518 0.13 22.63 -0.52
CA PHE A 518 0.44 22.61 0.91
C PHE A 518 0.17 23.93 1.65
N HIS A 519 0.66 25.06 1.15
CA HIS A 519 0.52 26.36 1.82
C HIS A 519 -0.92 26.78 2.10
N ARG A 520 -1.86 26.46 1.20
CA ARG A 520 -3.27 26.83 1.33
C ARG A 520 -4.00 25.89 2.29
N ASP A 521 -3.68 24.60 2.18
CA ASP A 521 -4.33 23.56 2.98
C ASP A 521 -3.89 23.61 4.46
N ILE A 522 -2.69 24.12 4.80
CA ILE A 522 -2.20 24.18 6.19
C ILE A 522 -3.02 25.13 7.06
N ALA A 523 -3.32 26.34 6.60
CA ALA A 523 -3.89 27.39 7.48
C ALA A 523 -5.22 26.94 8.08
N ASP A 524 -6.22 26.70 7.22
CA ASP A 524 -7.56 26.18 7.57
C ASP A 524 -7.49 24.91 8.43
N MET A 525 -6.53 24.05 8.14
CA MET A 525 -6.34 22.77 8.81
C MET A 525 -5.70 22.92 10.20
N SER A 526 -4.73 23.83 10.37
CA SER A 526 -4.04 24.09 11.63
C SER A 526 -4.96 24.72 12.69
N GLU A 527 -5.81 25.68 12.30
CA GLU A 527 -6.84 26.24 13.19
C GLU A 527 -7.83 25.16 13.63
N THR A 528 -8.34 24.37 12.67
CA THR A 528 -9.25 23.24 12.92
C THR A 528 -8.62 22.20 13.86
N TRP A 529 -7.31 22.03 13.82
CA TRP A 529 -6.57 21.09 14.67
C TRP A 529 -6.30 21.63 16.06
N LEU A 530 -5.88 22.89 16.19
CA LEU A 530 -5.68 23.54 17.48
C LEU A 530 -6.97 23.50 18.30
N ALA A 531 -8.11 23.80 17.66
CA ALA A 531 -9.44 23.73 18.27
C ALA A 531 -9.83 22.33 18.78
N ARG A 532 -9.28 21.25 18.21
CA ARG A 532 -9.59 19.85 18.59
C ARG A 532 -8.59 19.24 19.57
N ALA A 533 -7.32 19.62 19.48
CA ALA A 533 -6.29 19.20 20.44
C ALA A 533 -6.45 19.91 21.80
N GLY A 534 -6.95 21.16 21.78
CA GLY A 534 -7.06 21.99 22.98
C GLY A 534 -5.67 22.31 23.54
N ALA A 535 -5.53 22.20 24.87
CA ALA A 535 -4.29 22.47 25.61
C ALA A 535 -3.39 21.23 25.80
N LEU A 536 -3.67 20.10 25.13
CA LEU A 536 -2.85 18.91 25.25
C LEU A 536 -1.52 19.06 24.48
N PRO A 537 -0.41 18.42 24.93
CA PRO A 537 0.85 18.40 24.21
C PRO A 537 0.71 17.85 22.78
N ILE A 538 1.37 18.48 21.84
CA ILE A 538 1.30 18.20 20.40
C ILE A 538 2.65 17.69 19.88
N SER A 539 2.60 16.60 19.13
CA SER A 539 3.73 16.09 18.34
C SER A 539 3.47 16.28 16.85
N LEU A 540 4.39 16.97 16.16
CA LEU A 540 4.33 17.26 14.72
C LEU A 540 5.40 16.45 13.97
N GLU A 541 5.01 15.84 12.85
CA GLU A 541 5.91 15.25 11.86
C GLU A 541 5.61 15.84 10.47
N VAL A 542 6.65 16.22 9.73
CA VAL A 542 6.55 16.70 8.33
C VAL A 542 7.51 15.90 7.46
N ARG A 543 6.97 15.13 6.51
CA ARG A 543 7.76 14.32 5.56
C ARG A 543 7.60 14.84 4.13
N ASN A 544 8.50 15.73 3.71
CA ASN A 544 8.53 16.27 2.35
C ASN A 544 9.51 15.49 1.47
N ARG A 545 8.96 14.58 0.66
CA ARG A 545 9.73 13.88 -0.38
C ARG A 545 9.54 14.47 -1.77
N VAL A 546 8.66 15.47 -1.91
CA VAL A 546 8.20 15.98 -3.22
C VAL A 546 8.96 17.24 -3.64
N GLY A 547 9.44 18.06 -2.70
CA GLY A 547 10.22 19.29 -3.03
C GLY A 547 9.40 20.56 -2.98
N VAL A 548 8.26 20.52 -2.30
CA VAL A 548 7.43 21.68 -2.04
C VAL A 548 8.20 22.62 -1.10
N GLN A 549 8.15 23.93 -1.32
CA GLN A 549 8.69 24.86 -0.33
C GLN A 549 7.89 24.75 0.97
N LEU A 550 8.57 24.69 2.12
CA LEU A 550 7.90 24.51 3.42
C LEU A 550 7.91 25.75 4.26
N ALA A 551 8.99 26.55 4.19
CA ALA A 551 9.28 27.61 5.14
C ALA A 551 8.08 28.48 5.55
N PRO A 552 7.29 29.10 4.64
CA PRO A 552 6.15 29.94 5.04
C PRO A 552 5.01 29.17 5.71
N GLY A 553 4.74 27.94 5.25
CA GLY A 553 3.65 27.11 5.78
C GLY A 553 4.01 26.47 7.12
N LEU A 554 5.27 26.06 7.28
CA LEU A 554 5.80 25.50 8.52
C LEU A 554 5.88 26.59 9.60
N GLN A 555 6.35 27.80 9.26
CA GLN A 555 6.39 28.95 10.16
C GLN A 555 5.00 29.28 10.73
N HIS A 556 3.98 29.37 9.88
CA HIS A 556 2.60 29.60 10.34
C HIS A 556 2.11 28.52 11.30
N LEU A 557 2.34 27.24 10.96
CA LEU A 557 1.95 26.12 11.81
C LEU A 557 2.68 26.14 13.17
N LEU A 558 3.98 26.37 13.18
CA LEU A 558 4.77 26.47 14.41
C LEU A 558 4.29 27.63 15.29
N ALA A 559 3.98 28.79 14.70
CA ALA A 559 3.40 29.92 15.44
C ALA A 559 2.02 29.61 16.03
N VAL A 560 1.14 28.95 15.28
CA VAL A 560 -0.23 28.57 15.72
C VAL A 560 -0.19 27.56 16.87
N HIS A 561 0.75 26.61 16.86
CA HIS A 561 0.83 25.53 17.86
C HIS A 561 1.89 25.74 18.95
N ALA A 562 2.63 26.85 18.92
CA ALA A 562 3.82 27.13 19.74
C ALA A 562 3.71 26.77 21.22
N ALA A 563 2.59 27.13 21.86
CA ALA A 563 2.37 26.94 23.30
C ALA A 563 2.26 25.47 23.73
N ASN A 564 1.88 24.57 22.82
CA ASN A 564 1.56 23.16 23.14
C ASN A 564 2.49 22.16 22.43
N LEU A 565 3.39 22.63 21.57
CA LEU A 565 4.22 21.78 20.71
C LEU A 565 5.36 21.14 21.50
N GLU A 566 5.23 19.85 21.85
CA GLU A 566 6.22 19.07 22.63
C GLU A 566 7.33 18.48 21.73
N SER A 567 6.97 18.02 20.54
CA SER A 567 7.88 17.30 19.64
C SER A 567 7.72 17.76 18.20
N VAL A 568 8.82 17.97 17.49
CA VAL A 568 8.85 18.25 16.05
C VAL A 568 9.79 17.27 15.34
N ALA A 569 9.32 16.68 14.25
CA ALA A 569 10.10 15.81 13.37
C ALA A 569 10.01 16.28 11.91
N LEU A 570 11.14 16.59 11.28
CA LEU A 570 11.21 17.10 9.91
C LEU A 570 12.05 16.14 9.06
N THR A 571 11.49 15.62 7.97
CA THR A 571 12.23 14.92 6.91
C THR A 571 12.08 15.70 5.61
N VAL A 572 13.11 16.47 5.25
CA VAL A 572 13.04 17.55 4.25
C VAL A 572 14.31 17.61 3.40
N ARG A 573 14.36 18.43 2.35
CA ARG A 573 15.61 18.89 1.74
C ARG A 573 16.02 20.25 2.31
N PRO A 574 17.33 20.56 2.41
CA PRO A 574 17.82 21.84 2.94
C PRO A 574 17.14 23.07 2.28
N ALA A 575 17.03 23.08 0.95
CA ALA A 575 16.41 24.15 0.17
C ALA A 575 14.89 24.32 0.36
N GLU A 576 14.20 23.39 1.04
CA GLU A 576 12.76 23.48 1.34
C GLU A 576 12.49 24.30 2.61
N LEU A 577 13.54 24.57 3.40
CA LEU A 577 13.52 25.46 4.58
C LEU A 577 14.01 26.87 4.24
N GLU A 578 14.42 27.13 3.00
CA GLU A 578 14.94 28.43 2.56
C GLU A 578 13.79 29.40 2.23
N VAL A 579 13.89 30.65 2.70
CA VAL A 579 12.99 31.74 2.29
C VAL A 579 13.74 32.61 1.27
N PRO A 580 13.37 32.61 -0.02
CA PRO A 580 14.08 33.39 -1.02
C PRO A 580 13.98 34.90 -0.76
N GLY A 581 15.12 35.54 -0.49
CA GLY A 581 15.23 37.00 -0.35
C GLY A 581 15.01 37.56 1.06
N GLU A 582 14.64 36.73 2.04
CA GLU A 582 14.52 37.14 3.44
C GLU A 582 15.47 36.32 4.31
N SER A 583 16.24 36.99 5.17
CA SER A 583 16.81 36.31 6.33
C SER A 583 15.68 36.05 7.33
N TRP A 584 15.68 34.92 8.02
CA TRP A 584 14.69 34.54 9.05
C TRP A 584 14.61 35.51 10.26
N SER A 585 15.40 36.60 10.24
CA SER A 585 15.67 37.56 11.31
C SER A 585 14.50 38.44 11.79
N LEU A 586 13.25 38.13 11.45
CA LEU A 586 12.06 38.90 11.88
C LEU A 586 10.89 38.07 12.46
N ALA A 587 11.03 36.75 12.62
CA ALA A 587 9.98 35.94 13.22
C ALA A 587 10.50 34.75 14.05
N PHE A 588 11.00 35.05 15.26
CA PHE A 588 11.24 34.02 16.26
C PHE A 588 9.94 33.25 16.56
N CYS A 589 9.93 31.96 16.26
CA CYS A 589 8.96 31.05 16.85
C CYS A 589 9.41 30.80 18.29
N HIS A 590 8.82 31.51 19.25
CA HIS A 590 8.98 31.19 20.67
C HIS A 590 8.27 29.86 20.94
N LEU A 591 9.02 28.80 21.22
CA LEU A 591 8.50 27.42 21.35
C LEU A 591 8.67 26.93 22.80
N PRO A 592 7.87 27.45 23.77
CA PRO A 592 8.10 27.23 25.19
C PRO A 592 7.87 25.80 25.66
N ALA A 593 7.11 25.00 24.92
CA ALA A 593 6.80 23.60 25.25
C ALA A 593 7.70 22.58 24.55
N LEU A 594 8.54 22.99 23.60
CA LEU A 594 9.29 22.06 22.74
C LEU A 594 10.39 21.37 23.54
N GLN A 595 10.29 20.04 23.65
CA GLN A 595 11.22 19.16 24.37
C GLN A 595 12.10 18.34 23.42
N LYS A 596 11.53 17.94 22.26
CA LYS A 596 12.13 17.01 21.30
C LYS A 596 12.15 17.59 19.89
N LEU A 597 13.30 17.55 19.23
CA LEU A 597 13.47 17.96 17.84
C LEU A 597 14.20 16.88 17.04
N ASP A 598 13.61 16.45 15.93
CA ASP A 598 14.20 15.52 14.97
C ASP A 598 14.26 16.20 13.59
N VAL A 599 15.44 16.30 12.99
CA VAL A 599 15.62 16.87 11.65
C VAL A 599 16.51 15.96 10.80
N GLU A 600 15.95 15.47 9.71
CA GLU A 600 16.61 14.65 8.71
C GLU A 600 16.61 15.36 7.35
N PHE A 601 17.80 15.67 6.85
CA PHE A 601 17.98 16.15 5.49
C PHE A 601 18.13 14.96 4.53
N LEU A 602 17.26 14.89 3.52
CA LEU A 602 17.28 13.83 2.51
C LEU A 602 18.62 13.78 1.75
N VAL A 603 19.25 14.95 1.55
CA VAL A 603 20.54 15.14 0.88
C VAL A 603 21.48 15.90 1.82
N SER A 604 22.72 15.43 1.95
CA SER A 604 23.78 16.19 2.64
C SER A 604 24.29 17.29 1.72
N LYS A 605 23.95 18.54 2.04
CA LYS A 605 24.42 19.77 1.37
C LYS A 605 24.35 20.91 2.38
N ASP A 606 25.39 21.74 2.44
CA ASP A 606 25.38 22.98 3.22
C ASP A 606 24.16 23.84 2.85
N LEU A 607 23.49 24.41 3.86
CA LEU A 607 22.47 25.44 3.62
C LEU A 607 23.10 26.73 3.07
N GLY A 608 24.32 27.06 3.52
CA GLY A 608 24.95 28.36 3.25
C GLY A 608 24.41 29.51 4.11
N TRP A 609 23.46 29.21 4.99
CA TRP A 609 22.85 30.12 5.98
C TRP A 609 22.45 29.31 7.22
N ALA A 610 22.35 29.97 8.37
CA ALA A 610 21.97 29.33 9.63
C ALA A 610 20.47 29.50 9.90
N ASN A 611 19.75 28.39 10.09
CA ASN A 611 18.33 28.37 10.42
C ASN A 611 18.10 28.58 11.92
N ASP A 612 17.29 29.55 12.31
CA ASP A 612 17.01 29.91 13.71
C ASP A 612 15.56 29.69 14.15
N MET A 613 14.79 28.92 13.36
CA MET A 613 13.40 28.51 13.65
C MET A 613 13.22 27.83 15.03
N PHE A 614 14.27 27.17 15.53
CA PHE A 614 14.29 26.45 16.80
C PHE A 614 15.26 27.06 17.83
N ALA A 615 15.69 28.31 17.64
CA ALA A 615 16.64 28.96 18.53
C ALA A 615 16.04 29.32 19.90
N ASP A 616 14.76 29.70 19.94
CA ASP A 616 14.02 30.05 21.16
C ASP A 616 13.10 28.91 21.61
N ALA A 617 13.72 27.83 22.08
CA ALA A 617 13.04 26.62 22.58
C ALA A 617 13.56 26.27 23.99
N PRO A 618 13.13 26.98 25.06
CA PRO A 618 13.75 26.92 26.39
C PRO A 618 13.58 25.58 27.13
N GLN A 619 12.70 24.68 26.67
CA GLN A 619 12.55 23.33 27.22
C GLN A 619 13.22 22.24 26.36
N LEU A 620 13.90 22.61 25.26
CA LEU A 620 14.49 21.64 24.34
C LEU A 620 15.65 20.90 25.01
N HIS A 621 15.55 19.59 25.10
CA HIS A 621 16.54 18.76 25.80
C HIS A 621 16.94 17.49 25.04
N SER A 622 16.20 17.10 24.01
CA SER A 622 16.46 15.92 23.17
C SER A 622 16.47 16.32 21.68
N VAL A 623 17.60 16.14 21.01
CA VAL A 623 17.80 16.53 19.61
C VAL A 623 18.33 15.36 18.77
N ARG A 624 17.71 15.13 17.62
CA ARG A 624 18.09 14.13 16.62
C ARG A 624 18.40 14.84 15.30
N LEU A 625 19.61 14.67 14.77
CA LEU A 625 20.06 15.29 13.52
C LEU A 625 20.61 14.24 12.54
N VAL A 626 20.15 14.27 11.30
CA VAL A 626 20.64 13.38 10.22
C VAL A 626 21.00 14.23 9.00
N LYS A 627 22.30 14.26 8.65
CA LYS A 627 22.87 15.07 7.55
C LYS A 627 22.63 16.59 7.68
N VAL A 628 22.34 17.08 8.89
CA VAL A 628 22.23 18.52 9.24
C VAL A 628 23.50 18.97 9.95
N LYS A 629 24.24 19.95 9.43
CA LYS A 629 25.49 20.40 10.06
C LYS A 629 25.23 21.32 11.25
N VAL A 630 26.23 21.50 12.12
CA VAL A 630 26.07 22.27 13.38
C VAL A 630 25.71 23.73 13.12
N TYR A 631 26.33 24.31 12.10
CA TYR A 631 26.16 25.70 11.71
C TYR A 631 24.94 25.92 10.79
N ASP A 632 24.34 24.85 10.26
CA ASP A 632 23.08 24.93 9.51
C ASP A 632 21.89 25.27 10.43
N MET A 633 21.96 25.00 11.74
CA MET A 633 20.89 25.32 12.70
C MET A 633 21.37 25.97 14.00
N ARG A 634 20.75 27.10 14.37
CA ARG A 634 20.87 27.71 15.70
C ARG A 634 19.92 27.00 16.66
N LEU A 635 20.48 26.23 17.59
CA LEU A 635 19.77 25.56 18.67
C LEU A 635 20.30 26.05 20.03
N PRO A 636 19.52 25.92 21.11
CA PRO A 636 20.00 26.14 22.47
C PRO A 636 20.88 24.96 22.95
N TRP A 637 22.06 24.78 22.33
CA TRP A 637 22.94 23.63 22.52
C TRP A 637 23.33 23.35 23.99
N ALA A 638 23.53 24.39 24.80
CA ALA A 638 24.01 24.27 26.18
C ALA A 638 23.03 23.60 27.17
N GLN A 639 21.75 23.48 26.81
CA GLN A 639 20.73 22.81 27.64
C GLN A 639 20.37 21.39 27.17
N LEU A 640 20.97 20.92 26.07
CA LEU A 640 20.67 19.59 25.54
C LEU A 640 21.24 18.49 26.45
N THR A 641 20.40 17.51 26.75
CA THR A 641 20.73 16.33 27.59
C THR A 641 20.88 15.05 26.75
N GLU A 642 20.19 14.97 25.63
CA GLU A 642 20.26 13.86 24.67
C GLU A 642 20.51 14.44 23.28
N LEU A 643 21.53 13.91 22.60
CA LEU A 643 21.89 14.32 21.24
C LEU A 643 22.22 13.10 20.39
N ARG A 644 21.59 13.01 19.21
CA ARG A 644 21.87 11.93 18.25
C ARG A 644 22.20 12.48 16.87
N SER A 645 23.21 11.92 16.21
CA SER A 645 23.81 12.46 14.98
C SER A 645 24.18 11.35 13.99
N TRP A 646 23.73 11.43 12.73
CA TRP A 646 24.15 10.50 11.68
C TRP A 646 24.47 11.23 10.37
N GLY A 647 25.48 10.73 9.64
CA GLY A 647 25.81 11.23 8.31
C GLY A 647 26.47 12.61 8.32
N LEU A 648 27.23 12.94 9.37
CA LEU A 648 27.97 14.19 9.53
C LEU A 648 29.48 13.93 9.55
N SER A 649 30.26 14.98 9.30
CA SER A 649 31.70 14.91 9.43
C SER A 649 32.13 14.82 10.91
N LEU A 650 33.34 14.32 11.14
CA LEU A 650 33.99 14.35 12.46
C LEU A 650 34.04 15.77 13.05
N HIS A 651 34.29 16.78 12.22
CA HIS A 651 34.38 18.18 12.61
C HIS A 651 33.05 18.68 13.20
N ASP A 652 31.95 18.35 12.52
CA ASP A 652 30.60 18.71 12.99
C ASP A 652 30.30 18.04 14.34
N GLN A 653 30.57 16.73 14.46
CA GLN A 653 30.28 15.97 15.67
C GLN A 653 31.08 16.46 16.89
N LEU A 654 32.37 16.77 16.72
CA LEU A 654 33.19 17.37 17.79
C LEU A 654 32.70 18.77 18.16
N SER A 655 32.27 19.57 17.19
CA SER A 655 31.73 20.91 17.43
C SER A 655 30.39 20.88 18.16
N MET A 656 29.53 19.90 17.88
CA MET A 656 28.29 19.66 18.63
C MET A 656 28.56 19.26 20.08
N LEU A 657 29.49 18.31 20.30
CA LEU A 657 29.89 17.87 21.65
C LEU A 657 30.52 19.01 22.46
N ALA A 658 31.26 19.91 21.83
CA ALA A 658 31.82 21.10 22.47
C ALA A 658 30.76 22.15 22.83
N ALA A 659 29.65 22.23 22.07
CA ALA A 659 28.55 23.15 22.32
C ALA A 659 27.57 22.68 23.42
N CYS A 660 27.52 21.37 23.70
CA CYS A 660 26.56 20.78 24.65
C CYS A 660 27.21 20.52 26.03
N SER A 661 27.17 21.50 26.93
CA SER A 661 27.81 21.41 28.25
C SER A 661 27.10 20.48 29.26
N ARG A 662 25.79 20.23 29.09
CA ARG A 662 24.95 19.40 29.96
C ARG A 662 24.55 18.05 29.34
N LEU A 663 25.29 17.61 28.34
CA LEU A 663 24.95 16.41 27.58
C LEU A 663 25.15 15.15 28.43
N LEU A 664 24.09 14.35 28.57
CA LEU A 664 24.09 13.09 29.33
C LEU A 664 24.21 11.87 28.40
N GLU A 665 23.60 11.94 27.21
CA GLU A 665 23.61 10.87 26.21
C GLU A 665 23.98 11.39 24.81
N PHE A 666 24.96 10.74 24.16
CA PHE A 666 25.32 10.94 22.76
C PHE A 666 25.23 9.63 21.95
N ASP A 667 24.61 9.69 20.78
CA ASP A 667 24.49 8.56 19.84
C ASP A 667 24.88 9.00 18.42
N GLY A 668 26.07 8.61 17.96
CA GLY A 668 26.68 9.10 16.73
C GLY A 668 27.00 8.01 15.71
N TRP A 669 26.67 8.20 14.42
CA TRP A 669 27.35 7.51 13.32
C TRP A 669 28.33 8.46 12.64
N MET A 670 29.60 8.08 12.72
CA MET A 670 30.75 8.78 12.19
C MET A 670 30.95 8.52 10.69
N CYS A 671 31.26 9.58 9.94
CA CYS A 671 31.75 9.51 8.56
C CYS A 671 33.21 10.00 8.47
N PRO A 672 33.93 9.67 7.38
CA PRO A 672 35.33 10.05 7.19
C PRO A 672 35.52 11.57 7.13
N GLY A 673 36.61 12.09 7.70
CA GLY A 673 36.88 13.53 7.70
C GLY A 673 38.28 13.89 8.21
N ASP A 674 38.72 15.12 7.94
CA ASP A 674 39.97 15.65 8.47
C ASP A 674 39.86 15.92 9.98
N THR A 675 41.02 15.89 10.63
CA THR A 675 41.27 15.72 12.06
C THR A 675 42.19 16.84 12.58
N SER A 676 42.81 17.58 11.65
CA SER A 676 43.89 18.55 11.86
C SER A 676 43.54 19.76 12.72
N ALA A 677 42.25 20.03 12.98
CA ALA A 677 41.76 21.30 13.50
C ALA A 677 41.20 21.29 14.95
N HIS A 678 41.12 20.13 15.63
CA HIS A 678 40.43 20.05 16.94
C HIS A 678 41.35 19.81 18.15
N HIS A 679 41.20 20.70 19.14
CA HIS A 679 41.60 20.43 20.52
C HIS A 679 40.75 19.32 21.16
N VAL A 680 41.20 18.80 22.31
CA VAL A 680 40.43 17.81 23.08
C VAL A 680 39.15 18.46 23.62
N VAL A 681 38.01 17.93 23.20
CA VAL A 681 36.66 18.29 23.66
C VAL A 681 36.37 17.57 24.97
N CYS A 682 36.04 18.34 26.01
CA CYS A 682 35.61 17.81 27.31
C CYS A 682 34.09 17.83 27.40
N SER A 683 33.49 16.68 27.69
CA SER A 683 32.05 16.55 27.94
C SER A 683 31.86 16.03 29.38
N PRO A 684 31.81 16.93 30.38
CA PRO A 684 31.99 16.57 31.79
C PRO A 684 30.81 15.80 32.39
N GLU A 685 29.60 15.97 31.85
CA GLU A 685 28.36 15.34 32.34
C GLU A 685 27.94 14.11 31.53
N LEU A 686 28.69 13.72 30.48
CA LEU A 686 28.29 12.63 29.58
C LEU A 686 28.36 11.27 30.29
N HIS A 687 27.20 10.64 30.50
CA HIS A 687 27.06 9.31 31.09
C HIS A 687 27.07 8.20 30.05
N THR A 688 26.43 8.42 28.90
CA THR A 688 26.23 7.42 27.84
C THR A 688 26.82 7.89 26.52
N LEU A 689 27.72 7.09 25.95
CA LEU A 689 28.31 7.31 24.63
C LEU A 689 28.07 6.10 23.73
N ARG A 690 27.35 6.29 22.62
CA ARG A 690 27.19 5.28 21.57
C ARG A 690 27.80 5.79 20.28
N LEU A 691 28.69 5.01 19.68
CA LEU A 691 29.37 5.33 18.44
C LEU A 691 29.24 4.17 17.44
N SER A 692 28.68 4.45 16.27
CA SER A 692 28.77 3.60 15.07
C SER A 692 29.84 4.15 14.15
N VAL A 693 30.76 3.28 13.73
CA VAL A 693 32.06 3.70 13.20
C VAL A 693 32.35 2.96 11.90
N ASP A 694 32.57 3.70 10.81
CA ASP A 694 33.02 3.09 9.54
C ASP A 694 34.54 2.94 9.46
N GLY A 695 34.98 2.17 8.47
CA GLY A 695 36.35 1.71 8.38
C GLY A 695 37.43 2.72 7.99
N THR A 696 37.05 3.96 7.66
CA THR A 696 37.87 4.80 6.79
C THR A 696 38.68 5.89 7.51
N THR A 697 38.25 6.41 8.67
CA THR A 697 39.03 7.32 9.54
C THR A 697 38.23 7.70 10.78
N THR A 698 38.67 7.34 12.00
CA THR A 698 38.15 8.01 13.22
C THR A 698 39.20 8.14 14.35
N PRO A 699 39.69 9.37 14.61
CA PRO A 699 40.38 9.71 15.85
C PRO A 699 39.48 10.46 16.85
N ILE A 700 38.14 10.38 16.79
CA ILE A 700 37.30 11.10 17.80
C ILE A 700 37.68 10.71 19.23
N LEU A 701 38.04 9.44 19.45
CA LEU A 701 38.52 8.93 20.73
C LEU A 701 39.87 9.54 21.14
N ASP A 702 40.66 10.12 20.24
CA ASP A 702 41.85 10.93 20.61
C ASP A 702 41.46 12.33 21.08
N HIS A 703 40.36 12.89 20.56
CA HIS A 703 39.88 14.25 20.84
C HIS A 703 38.81 14.34 21.94
N LEU A 704 38.51 13.27 22.69
CA LEU A 704 37.49 13.30 23.76
C LEU A 704 38.07 13.18 25.17
N LEU A 705 37.46 13.89 26.13
CA LEU A 705 37.72 13.78 27.57
C LEU A 705 36.36 13.63 28.29
N LEU A 706 36.10 12.45 28.85
CA LEU A 706 34.76 12.01 29.25
C LEU A 706 34.72 11.52 30.71
N PRO A 707 34.97 12.38 31.72
CA PRO A 707 35.23 11.94 33.09
C PRO A 707 34.04 11.23 33.78
N SER A 708 32.80 11.60 33.44
CA SER A 708 31.58 11.02 34.04
C SER A 708 31.03 9.79 33.31
N LEU A 709 31.72 9.30 32.28
CA LEU A 709 31.20 8.24 31.42
C LEU A 709 31.00 6.92 32.20
N ARG A 710 29.81 6.33 32.02
CA ARG A 710 29.39 5.08 32.66
C ARG A 710 29.10 3.99 31.64
N ASP A 711 28.52 4.36 30.50
CA ASP A 711 27.99 3.41 29.53
C ASP A 711 28.58 3.71 28.15
N LEU A 712 29.48 2.84 27.68
CA LEU A 712 30.19 2.99 26.41
C LEU A 712 29.81 1.87 25.44
N ARG A 713 29.26 2.26 24.29
CA ARG A 713 28.94 1.36 23.18
C ARG A 713 29.69 1.76 21.92
N ILE A 714 30.45 0.85 21.34
CA ILE A 714 31.15 1.06 20.06
C ILE A 714 30.77 -0.05 19.09
N ASN A 715 30.31 0.33 17.90
CA ASN A 715 29.94 -0.57 16.81
C ASN A 715 30.83 -0.31 15.59
N CYS A 716 31.83 -1.17 15.39
CA CYS A 716 32.79 -1.10 14.29
C CYS A 716 32.23 -1.83 13.06
N LEU A 717 31.78 -1.05 12.06
CA LEU A 717 31.24 -1.54 10.80
C LEU A 717 32.37 -2.04 9.86
N ALA A 718 31.98 -2.68 8.76
CA ALA A 718 32.92 -3.28 7.81
C ALA A 718 33.87 -2.26 7.15
N GLY A 719 35.08 -2.72 6.83
CA GLY A 719 36.12 -1.95 6.12
C GLY A 719 37.23 -1.37 7.00
N TRP A 720 37.14 -1.50 8.33
CA TRP A 720 38.13 -0.98 9.28
C TRP A 720 39.51 -1.63 9.14
N ARG A 721 40.57 -0.85 9.36
CA ARG A 721 41.97 -1.21 9.06
C ARG A 721 42.94 -1.08 10.23
N TYR A 722 42.48 -0.68 11.41
CA TYR A 722 43.31 -0.37 12.57
C TYR A 722 42.94 -1.24 13.78
N ASP A 723 43.72 -1.23 14.86
CA ASP A 723 43.31 -1.82 16.13
C ASP A 723 42.57 -0.75 16.96
N LEU A 724 41.28 -0.98 17.25
CA LEU A 724 40.44 -0.08 18.07
C LEU A 724 41.10 0.25 19.41
N GLY A 725 41.81 -0.72 20.00
CA GLY A 725 42.53 -0.56 21.26
C GLY A 725 43.53 0.60 21.25
N THR A 726 44.20 0.84 20.12
CA THR A 726 45.18 1.93 19.97
C THR A 726 44.58 3.33 20.18
N ARG A 727 43.24 3.46 20.16
CA ARG A 727 42.49 4.71 20.36
C ARG A 727 41.60 4.66 21.59
N LEU A 728 40.95 3.53 21.83
CA LEU A 728 40.09 3.30 22.99
C LEU A 728 40.88 3.32 24.30
N VAL A 729 42.02 2.63 24.37
CA VAL A 729 42.84 2.54 25.60
C VAL A 729 43.38 3.93 26.02
N PRO A 730 43.99 4.75 25.12
CA PRO A 730 44.33 6.13 25.46
C PRO A 730 43.14 7.01 25.86
N CYS A 731 41.98 6.84 25.23
CA CYS A 731 40.77 7.62 25.55
C CYS A 731 40.26 7.33 26.98
N VAL A 732 40.14 6.06 27.34
CA VAL A 732 39.75 5.61 28.69
C VAL A 732 40.77 6.06 29.72
N ARG A 733 42.07 5.85 29.46
CA ARG A 733 43.17 6.27 30.34
C ARG A 733 43.20 7.78 30.58
N ARG A 734 42.97 8.59 29.53
CA ARG A 734 42.92 10.05 29.60
C ARG A 734 41.66 10.57 30.29
N SER A 735 40.53 9.91 30.07
CA SER A 735 39.24 10.29 30.69
C SER A 735 39.11 9.88 32.15
N ALA A 736 39.85 8.85 32.59
CA ALA A 736 39.78 8.28 33.95
C ALA A 736 38.35 7.95 34.40
N CYS A 737 37.51 7.51 33.47
CA CYS A 737 36.08 7.31 33.67
C CYS A 737 35.74 5.99 34.38
N LEU A 738 34.66 6.01 35.17
CA LEU A 738 34.20 4.87 35.95
C LEU A 738 33.13 4.09 35.18
N LEU A 739 33.55 3.43 34.08
CA LEU A 739 32.64 2.63 33.26
C LEU A 739 31.96 1.53 34.09
N ARG A 740 30.66 1.40 33.87
CA ARG A 740 29.76 0.35 34.38
C ARG A 740 29.40 -0.62 33.28
N THR A 741 29.14 -0.14 32.05
CA THR A 741 28.88 -1.00 30.90
C THR A 741 29.80 -0.68 29.72
N LEU A 742 30.26 -1.74 29.06
CA LEU A 742 31.07 -1.69 27.85
C LEU A 742 30.52 -2.69 26.84
N GLU A 743 29.99 -2.18 25.73
CA GLU A 743 29.54 -2.98 24.59
C GLU A 743 30.42 -2.71 23.38
N LEU A 744 31.11 -3.73 22.89
CA LEU A 744 31.92 -3.67 21.67
C LEU A 744 31.34 -4.64 20.63
N SER A 745 30.92 -4.10 19.49
CA SER A 745 30.44 -4.87 18.33
C SER A 745 31.41 -4.69 17.17
N PHE A 746 31.81 -5.80 16.54
CA PHE A 746 32.83 -5.78 15.48
C PHE A 746 32.40 -6.56 14.25
N ALA A 747 32.44 -5.92 13.08
CA ALA A 747 32.24 -6.62 11.82
C ALA A 747 33.36 -7.64 11.54
N HIS A 748 34.63 -7.26 11.73
CA HIS A 748 35.80 -8.15 11.59
C HIS A 748 36.80 -8.03 12.76
N ASP A 749 37.95 -8.71 12.67
CA ASP A 749 39.00 -8.77 13.71
C ASP A 749 39.74 -7.42 13.85
N TYR A 750 39.13 -6.48 14.58
CA TYR A 750 39.52 -5.06 14.69
C TYR A 750 40.13 -4.67 16.04
N MET A 751 40.45 -5.65 16.88
CA MET A 751 41.10 -5.43 18.18
C MET A 751 42.05 -6.60 18.45
N SER A 752 43.23 -6.34 19.02
CA SER A 752 44.10 -7.43 19.51
C SER A 752 43.72 -7.87 20.92
N GLU A 753 44.05 -9.10 21.31
CA GLU A 753 43.78 -9.58 22.68
C GLU A 753 44.52 -8.75 23.74
N GLY A 754 45.77 -8.35 23.46
CA GLY A 754 46.53 -7.46 24.35
C GLY A 754 45.83 -6.12 24.56
N SER A 755 45.36 -5.49 23.48
CA SER A 755 44.54 -4.27 23.51
C SER A 755 43.27 -4.43 24.34
N LEU A 756 42.56 -5.55 24.20
CA LEU A 756 41.34 -5.82 24.98
C LEU A 756 41.67 -5.97 26.47
N ILE A 757 42.68 -6.77 26.80
CA ILE A 757 43.13 -6.96 28.19
C ILE A 757 43.56 -5.62 28.82
N GLU A 758 44.35 -4.80 28.12
CA GLU A 758 44.77 -3.48 28.62
C GLU A 758 43.55 -2.56 28.84
N CYS A 759 42.56 -2.59 27.93
CA CYS A 759 41.31 -1.84 28.11
C CYS A 759 40.54 -2.29 29.36
N LEU A 760 40.37 -3.60 29.57
CA LEU A 760 39.65 -4.15 30.71
C LEU A 760 40.39 -3.94 32.05
N GLN A 761 41.72 -3.86 32.04
CA GLN A 761 42.52 -3.50 33.22
C GLN A 761 42.27 -2.06 33.68
N LEU A 762 41.95 -1.14 32.77
CA LEU A 762 41.68 0.26 33.10
C LEU A 762 40.29 0.49 33.70
N VAL A 763 39.36 -0.46 33.59
CA VAL A 763 37.95 -0.31 34.04
C VAL A 763 37.48 -1.43 34.98
N PRO A 764 38.13 -1.62 36.16
CA PRO A 764 37.74 -2.64 37.13
C PRO A 764 36.34 -2.42 37.76
N THR A 765 35.75 -1.24 37.54
CA THR A 765 34.38 -0.88 37.96
C THR A 765 33.28 -1.49 37.09
N LEU A 766 33.63 -2.15 35.99
CA LEU A 766 32.65 -2.66 35.03
C LEU A 766 31.74 -3.72 35.66
N THR A 767 30.42 -3.49 35.56
CA THR A 767 29.37 -4.43 35.96
C THR A 767 28.80 -5.22 34.78
N GLY A 768 28.89 -4.69 33.55
CA GLY A 768 28.35 -5.32 32.34
C GLY A 768 29.32 -5.29 31.16
N LEU A 769 29.67 -6.45 30.59
CA LEU A 769 30.51 -6.59 29.40
C LEU A 769 29.75 -7.27 28.26
N ALA A 770 29.69 -6.64 27.09
CA ALA A 770 29.11 -7.21 25.89
C ALA A 770 30.11 -7.20 24.72
N LEU A 771 30.37 -8.36 24.13
CA LEU A 771 31.29 -8.56 23.02
C LEU A 771 30.58 -9.31 21.88
N HIS A 772 30.39 -8.63 20.75
CA HIS A 772 29.67 -9.13 19.59
C HIS A 772 30.55 -9.12 18.34
N PHE A 773 30.48 -10.17 17.53
CA PHE A 773 31.35 -10.34 16.37
C PHE A 773 30.53 -10.77 15.14
N GLU A 774 30.85 -10.26 13.94
CA GLU A 774 30.24 -10.71 12.67
C GLU A 774 31.14 -11.64 11.84
N SER A 775 32.42 -11.75 12.18
CA SER A 775 33.37 -12.76 11.68
C SER A 775 34.17 -13.37 12.82
N SER A 776 34.98 -14.39 12.55
CA SER A 776 35.95 -14.91 13.52
C SER A 776 36.91 -13.82 13.98
N THR A 777 37.30 -13.86 15.25
CA THR A 777 38.19 -12.90 15.92
C THR A 777 39.27 -13.62 16.75
N ARG A 778 40.38 -12.92 17.03
CA ARG A 778 41.41 -13.33 17.98
C ARG A 778 41.53 -12.40 19.19
N CYS A 779 40.62 -11.44 19.36
CA CYS A 779 40.66 -10.49 20.49
C CYS A 779 40.26 -11.11 21.85
N PHE A 780 39.50 -12.21 21.83
CA PHE A 780 38.95 -12.84 23.03
C PHE A 780 39.26 -14.34 23.00
N THR A 781 40.10 -14.82 23.91
CA THR A 781 40.54 -16.22 23.97
C THR A 781 40.45 -16.80 25.39
N ASP A 782 40.81 -18.07 25.55
CA ASP A 782 40.95 -18.73 26.86
C ASP A 782 41.91 -17.98 27.81
N SER A 783 42.88 -17.23 27.29
CA SER A 783 43.76 -16.36 28.09
C SER A 783 42.97 -15.21 28.74
N THR A 784 42.11 -14.54 27.96
CA THR A 784 41.20 -13.51 28.50
C THR A 784 40.20 -14.10 29.50
N LEU A 785 39.62 -15.27 29.21
CA LEU A 785 38.74 -15.98 30.15
C LEU A 785 39.46 -16.34 31.46
N ALA A 786 40.69 -16.87 31.38
CA ALA A 786 41.49 -17.25 32.55
C ALA A 786 41.84 -16.05 33.46
N ARG A 787 41.85 -14.83 32.93
CA ARG A 787 42.00 -13.58 33.70
C ARG A 787 40.68 -13.05 34.26
N LEU A 788 39.54 -13.39 33.64
CA LEU A 788 38.21 -13.13 34.20
C LEU A 788 37.82 -14.13 35.30
N THR A 789 38.42 -15.33 35.31
CA THR A 789 38.25 -16.35 36.36
C THR A 789 38.75 -15.86 37.73
N HIS A 790 37.92 -15.99 38.76
CA HIS A 790 38.32 -15.72 40.15
C HIS A 790 39.36 -16.76 40.60
N GLY A 791 40.47 -16.31 41.19
CA GLY A 791 41.64 -17.15 41.49
C GLY A 791 42.43 -17.63 40.27
N GLY A 792 42.17 -17.05 39.08
CA GLY A 792 42.85 -17.38 37.82
C GLY A 792 44.19 -16.66 37.62
N ALA A 793 44.46 -16.25 36.37
CA ALA A 793 45.73 -15.62 36.00
C ALA A 793 45.78 -14.13 36.44
N PRO A 794 46.76 -13.69 37.25
CA PRO A 794 46.81 -12.32 37.76
C PRO A 794 47.28 -11.29 36.69
N PRO A 795 46.81 -10.02 36.76
CA PRO A 795 45.74 -9.53 37.62
C PRO A 795 44.36 -10.05 37.16
N CYS A 796 43.46 -10.30 38.13
CA CYS A 796 42.07 -10.65 37.85
C CYS A 796 41.34 -9.44 37.25
N LEU A 797 40.66 -9.63 36.13
CA LEU A 797 39.96 -8.59 35.40
C LEU A 797 38.51 -8.47 35.86
N LEU A 798 38.01 -7.23 35.92
CA LEU A 798 36.60 -6.90 36.17
C LEU A 798 36.04 -7.60 37.41
N PRO A 799 36.55 -7.31 38.62
CA PRO A 799 36.05 -7.92 39.86
C PRO A 799 34.54 -7.66 40.04
N ASN A 800 34.00 -6.54 39.57
CA ASN A 800 32.59 -6.17 39.74
C ASN A 800 31.63 -6.70 38.66
N LEU A 801 32.08 -7.58 37.74
CA LEU A 801 31.26 -8.05 36.62
C LEU A 801 30.08 -8.93 37.08
N GLU A 802 28.85 -8.42 36.88
CA GLU A 802 27.58 -9.13 37.13
C GLU A 802 26.99 -9.69 35.81
N ASP A 803 27.07 -8.92 34.72
CA ASP A 803 26.42 -9.22 33.45
C ASP A 803 27.46 -9.43 32.33
N ILE A 804 27.32 -10.52 31.56
CA ILE A 804 28.23 -10.83 30.45
C ILE A 804 27.46 -11.37 29.22
N ASP A 805 27.75 -10.80 28.04
CA ASP A 805 27.11 -11.12 26.76
C ASP A 805 28.19 -11.38 25.69
N ILE A 806 28.37 -12.63 25.26
CA ILE A 806 29.49 -13.02 24.37
C ILE A 806 29.00 -13.88 23.19
N ASP A 807 29.43 -13.55 21.98
CA ASP A 807 29.40 -14.45 20.82
C ASP A 807 30.63 -15.38 20.83
N LEU A 808 30.40 -16.63 21.23
CA LEU A 808 31.43 -17.67 21.27
C LEU A 808 31.70 -18.30 19.91
N CYS A 809 30.71 -18.34 19.00
CA CYS A 809 30.77 -19.01 17.68
C CYS A 809 31.97 -18.58 16.82
N ARG A 810 32.56 -17.44 17.16
CA ARG A 810 33.56 -16.70 16.39
C ARG A 810 34.86 -16.47 17.16
N THR A 811 34.93 -16.96 18.39
CA THR A 811 36.11 -16.85 19.26
C THR A 811 36.82 -18.21 19.34
N PRO A 812 38.14 -18.25 19.54
CA PRO A 812 38.88 -19.49 19.83
C PRO A 812 38.62 -20.05 21.25
N CYS A 813 37.65 -19.50 22.00
CA CYS A 813 37.37 -19.91 23.37
C CYS A 813 36.81 -21.33 23.47
N THR A 814 37.32 -22.10 24.43
CA THR A 814 36.84 -23.44 24.77
C THR A 814 35.70 -23.40 25.77
N SER A 815 34.80 -24.39 25.69
CA SER A 815 33.73 -24.57 26.67
C SER A 815 34.26 -24.82 28.09
N ALA A 816 35.43 -25.46 28.22
CA ALA A 816 36.09 -25.72 29.50
C ALA A 816 36.56 -24.43 30.19
N ALA A 817 37.20 -23.51 29.46
CA ALA A 817 37.62 -22.22 30.01
C ALA A 817 36.42 -21.36 30.43
N LEU A 818 35.35 -21.36 29.61
CA LEU A 818 34.09 -20.68 29.94
C LEU A 818 33.45 -21.24 31.22
N LEU A 819 33.30 -22.57 31.32
CA LEU A 819 32.76 -23.24 32.50
C LEU A 819 33.57 -22.91 33.75
N GLY A 820 34.90 -22.94 33.66
CA GLY A 820 35.79 -22.57 34.77
C GLY A 820 35.58 -21.13 35.25
N MET A 821 35.51 -20.18 34.31
CA MET A 821 35.25 -18.77 34.60
C MET A 821 33.90 -18.59 35.30
N VAL A 822 32.81 -19.12 34.71
CA VAL A 822 31.46 -19.00 35.29
C VAL A 822 31.40 -19.68 36.67
N ARG A 823 31.97 -20.88 36.83
CA ARG A 823 31.97 -21.63 38.11
C ARG A 823 32.68 -20.85 39.22
N SER A 824 33.81 -20.22 38.91
CA SER A 824 34.57 -19.42 39.88
C SER A 824 33.77 -18.23 40.43
N ARG A 825 33.03 -17.52 39.57
CA ARG A 825 32.20 -16.37 39.96
C ARG A 825 30.82 -16.75 40.52
N CYS A 826 30.32 -17.92 40.15
CA CYS A 826 29.11 -18.50 40.72
C CYS A 826 29.28 -18.88 42.21
N THR A 827 30.48 -19.33 42.60
CA THR A 827 30.77 -19.88 43.95
C THR A 827 31.42 -18.88 44.92
N ALA A 828 31.88 -17.72 44.45
CA ALA A 828 32.62 -16.71 45.22
C ALA A 828 31.88 -16.04 46.41
N ARG A 829 30.68 -16.51 46.78
CA ARG A 829 29.80 -15.90 47.78
C ARG A 829 29.58 -16.74 49.05
N VAL A 830 30.25 -17.88 49.18
CA VAL A 830 29.89 -18.92 50.16
C VAL A 830 30.75 -18.90 51.44
N GLU A 831 31.94 -18.30 51.44
CA GLU A 831 32.85 -18.31 52.60
C GLU A 831 33.00 -16.94 53.28
N ASP A 832 32.14 -16.75 54.28
CA ASP A 832 32.32 -16.04 55.56
C ASP A 832 33.41 -14.94 55.64
N SER A 833 33.25 -13.88 54.84
CA SER A 833 33.93 -12.60 55.02
C SER A 833 33.07 -11.45 54.50
N SER A 834 33.20 -10.27 55.11
CA SER A 834 32.16 -9.22 55.09
C SER A 834 31.93 -8.49 53.76
N LEU A 835 32.74 -8.75 52.72
CA LEU A 835 32.53 -8.31 51.33
C LEU A 835 33.17 -9.35 50.38
N PRO A 836 32.49 -9.84 49.33
CA PRO A 836 33.12 -10.73 48.37
C PRO A 836 34.15 -9.98 47.50
N GLU A 837 35.33 -10.58 47.31
CA GLU A 837 36.45 -10.01 46.53
C GLU A 837 36.12 -9.88 45.03
N VAL A 838 35.16 -10.68 44.54
CA VAL A 838 34.63 -10.67 43.17
C VAL A 838 33.10 -10.80 43.20
N ALA A 839 32.40 -10.00 42.40
CA ALA A 839 30.96 -10.02 42.25
C ALA A 839 30.45 -11.33 41.60
N GLN A 840 29.26 -11.75 42.02
CA GLN A 840 28.58 -12.93 41.48
C GLN A 840 27.94 -12.59 40.13
N LEU A 841 28.14 -13.44 39.11
CA LEU A 841 27.46 -13.29 37.82
C LEU A 841 25.94 -13.49 37.99
N ARG A 842 25.16 -12.58 37.41
CA ARG A 842 23.69 -12.52 37.47
C ARG A 842 23.03 -12.72 36.11
N LEU A 843 23.68 -12.33 35.02
CA LEU A 843 23.20 -12.51 33.65
C LEU A 843 24.31 -13.05 32.75
N LEU A 844 24.09 -14.22 32.17
CA LEU A 844 24.98 -14.82 31.18
C LEU A 844 24.20 -14.99 29.88
N ARG A 845 24.51 -14.15 28.89
CA ARG A 845 24.01 -14.25 27.52
C ARG A 845 25.10 -14.85 26.65
N LEU A 846 24.76 -15.90 25.90
CA LEU A 846 25.70 -16.62 25.08
C LEU A 846 25.11 -16.86 23.69
N PHE A 847 25.87 -16.52 22.66
CA PHE A 847 25.61 -16.96 21.30
C PHE A 847 26.63 -18.05 20.94
N ALA A 848 26.17 -19.29 20.78
CA ALA A 848 27.05 -20.46 20.67
C ALA A 848 26.51 -21.51 19.68
N SER A 849 27.40 -22.30 19.08
CA SER A 849 27.04 -23.42 18.21
C SER A 849 26.88 -24.71 19.02
N THR A 850 26.04 -25.64 18.54
CA THR A 850 25.88 -26.98 19.13
C THR A 850 27.21 -27.72 19.28
N SER A 851 28.09 -27.61 18.28
CA SER A 851 29.41 -28.26 18.25
C SER A 851 30.44 -27.66 19.21
N GLN A 852 30.27 -26.40 19.63
CA GLN A 852 31.25 -25.71 20.49
C GLN A 852 30.88 -25.75 21.97
N LEU A 853 29.59 -25.64 22.30
CA LEU A 853 29.16 -25.77 23.70
C LEU A 853 29.04 -27.25 24.09
N GLY A 854 28.51 -28.11 23.21
CA GLY A 854 28.24 -29.52 23.49
C GLY A 854 27.15 -29.75 24.55
N ASP A 855 26.44 -30.88 24.46
CA ASP A 855 25.30 -31.14 25.35
C ASP A 855 25.70 -31.25 26.83
N ALA A 856 26.90 -31.78 27.12
CA ALA A 856 27.43 -31.88 28.48
C ALA A 856 27.65 -30.50 29.12
N SER A 857 28.44 -29.62 28.48
CA SER A 857 28.72 -28.27 29.00
C SER A 857 27.45 -27.40 29.03
N ALA A 858 26.54 -27.57 28.07
CA ALA A 858 25.24 -26.88 28.08
C ALA A 858 24.35 -27.34 29.25
N SER A 859 24.38 -28.63 29.60
CA SER A 859 23.71 -29.16 30.79
C SER A 859 24.34 -28.64 32.08
N GLU A 860 25.67 -28.62 32.15
CA GLU A 860 26.42 -28.10 33.31
C GLU A 860 26.16 -26.61 33.55
N LEU A 861 26.15 -25.78 32.51
CA LEU A 861 25.78 -24.36 32.60
C LEU A 861 24.35 -24.17 33.14
N ARG A 862 23.39 -25.03 32.76
CA ARG A 862 22.01 -24.99 33.30
C ARG A 862 21.95 -25.38 34.77
N ALA A 863 22.71 -26.41 35.18
CA ALA A 863 22.79 -26.83 36.56
C ALA A 863 23.40 -25.73 37.45
N MET A 864 24.50 -25.12 37.00
CA MET A 864 25.14 -23.99 37.67
C MET A 864 24.22 -22.76 37.71
N ALA A 865 23.48 -22.48 36.64
CA ALA A 865 22.52 -21.38 36.58
C ALA A 865 21.44 -21.50 37.66
N GLY A 866 20.87 -22.70 37.83
CA GLY A 866 19.91 -23.00 38.90
C GLY A 866 20.50 -22.89 40.29
N ALA A 867 21.72 -23.40 40.50
CA ALA A 867 22.39 -23.36 41.81
C ALA A 867 22.76 -21.94 42.28
N CYS A 868 23.02 -21.02 41.34
CA CYS A 868 23.60 -19.70 41.64
C CYS A 868 22.70 -18.51 41.32
N GLN A 869 21.41 -18.74 41.03
CA GLN A 869 20.44 -17.73 40.61
C GLN A 869 20.87 -16.91 39.36
N LEU A 870 21.75 -17.47 38.54
CA LEU A 870 22.27 -16.85 37.32
C LEU A 870 21.22 -16.96 36.21
N GLN A 871 20.77 -15.83 35.66
CA GLN A 871 19.87 -15.82 34.51
C GLN A 871 20.66 -16.18 33.24
N LEU A 872 20.49 -17.42 32.78
CA LEU A 872 21.13 -17.94 31.57
C LEU A 872 20.23 -17.70 30.33
N LYS A 873 20.77 -17.03 29.31
CA LYS A 873 20.12 -16.81 28.00
C LYS A 873 21.04 -17.29 26.88
N VAL A 874 20.88 -18.55 26.45
CA VAL A 874 21.64 -19.12 25.33
C VAL A 874 20.83 -19.00 24.04
N ARG A 875 21.42 -18.40 23.00
CA ARG A 875 20.98 -18.53 21.61
C ARG A 875 21.87 -19.56 20.93
N MET A 876 21.28 -20.68 20.51
CA MET A 876 21.99 -21.78 19.86
C MET A 876 21.78 -21.75 18.35
N PHE A 877 22.87 -21.90 17.58
CA PHE A 877 22.81 -22.03 16.12
C PHE A 877 23.04 -23.50 15.71
N MET A 878 22.18 -24.04 14.84
CA MET A 878 22.42 -25.33 14.19
C MET A 878 23.09 -25.11 12.82
N HIS A 879 24.18 -25.83 12.56
CA HIS A 879 24.88 -25.74 11.29
C HIS A 879 24.26 -26.71 10.26
N THR A 880 23.16 -26.31 9.62
CA THR A 880 22.66 -27.01 8.42
C THR A 880 23.46 -26.57 7.19
N GLY A 881 23.95 -27.52 6.40
CA GLY A 881 24.73 -27.23 5.20
C GLY A 881 23.89 -26.55 4.11
N GLY A 882 24.00 -25.23 4.01
CA GLY A 882 23.30 -24.41 3.00
C GLY A 882 22.23 -23.49 3.60
N GLY A 883 22.62 -22.27 3.96
CA GLY A 883 21.71 -21.20 4.40
C GLY A 883 21.58 -21.05 5.92
N ARG A 884 21.60 -19.80 6.40
CA ARG A 884 21.38 -19.44 7.81
C ARG A 884 19.88 -19.24 8.07
N ILE A 885 19.30 -20.00 8.98
CA ILE A 885 17.97 -19.72 9.57
C ILE A 885 18.21 -19.28 11.02
N ARG A 886 17.51 -18.22 11.46
CA ARG A 886 17.63 -17.64 12.81
C ARG A 886 16.82 -18.41 13.86
#